data_AF-A0A1Q9DVL8-F1
#
_entry.id   AF-A0A1Q9DVL8-F1
#
_cell.length_a   1.000
_cell.length_b   1.000
_cell.length_c   1.000
_cell.angle_alpha   90.00
_cell.angle_beta   90.00
_cell.angle_gamma   90.00
#
_symmetry.space_group_name_H-M   'P 1'
#
loop_
_entity.id
_entity.type
_entity.pdbx_description
1 polymer ?
#
loop_
_entity_poly.entity_id
_entity_poly.type
_entity_poly.pdbx_seq_one_letter_code
_entity_poly.pdbx_strand_id
1 'polypeptide(L)'
;MGCGTSTGQSKVGITSPEAPPTSTGQRKDGTTPPEAPSTSTGQKKADTASPEAPSPATLDMVVGRLADDTVSKVAWPSVPSSWRSEPEGNTSSVPVVIVDVGRGMAKVKASFFRLFPCARFMTLAEFCDDRDSLVGRCVLVIHGGTEHSKYIQEDEKHALTAHLEGGGALLTIASGSTFCGCNKGCLGLLPFFAHDRRNWNRGTGQVTMLLSSFGQACLTSLQTLQEAEGIQSQYFNGPALVPMMGAEYQAMGGPFELECGMGVPFLTYQTEMNECQSKTSLLGMPAVIAGELKPFGGRFVAVSPNVEVGTSKSSCILTEALVRWASMGIESSQLGDSRSRMESIDAPVFNEDALTGTFRDGGALVKLSPASSRLPAIRQLDQEGGFALPENHRLVLVDLGKGPEQLQEIFGPLVPDAEQRPIVEPKALPSFLRRTDVVLLHGGMANEHAERLGVDGRRAIRRHLHEGGSVLGICAGAHWLSCRDLPLWGHVVPALPHDNANWRRGMGDVTVSLTGEGRRILGLADLSSLRLRYANGPLLVSWVPEAYNNYQPGRMPDSAMDPMDDVLIPCASVPTPVAVFSDCHDDRIEGWPSMKGHAAAWAWQSPQSGRAMVLSPHPEYAQTEESRLLFRRLLLWCVG
;
A
#
# COMPACT_ATOMS: atom_id res chain seq x y z
N MET A 1 3.37 37.48 -54.40
CA MET A 1 3.51 36.46 -53.33
C MET A 1 3.46 37.22 -52.01
N GLY A 2 2.28 37.50 -51.45
CA GLY A 2 1.44 36.60 -50.67
C GLY A 2 1.43 37.14 -49.23
N CYS A 3 0.71 38.25 -49.01
CA CYS A 3 -0.59 38.33 -48.32
C CYS A 3 -0.49 38.13 -46.79
N GLY A 4 -0.67 39.25 -46.08
CA GLY A 4 -0.99 39.30 -44.65
C GLY A 4 -2.42 39.78 -44.41
N THR A 5 -2.78 39.71 -43.13
CA THR A 5 -3.91 40.33 -42.38
C THR A 5 -5.34 39.75 -42.50
N SER A 6 -5.85 39.27 -41.36
CA SER A 6 -7.22 39.47 -40.85
C SER A 6 -7.15 39.27 -39.31
N THR A 7 -7.54 40.19 -38.41
CA THR A 7 -8.90 40.66 -38.02
C THR A 7 -9.88 39.50 -37.84
N GLY A 8 -10.66 39.32 -36.78
CA GLY A 8 -10.95 40.08 -35.57
C GLY A 8 -12.25 39.52 -34.97
N GLN A 9 -12.31 39.48 -33.63
CA GLN A 9 -13.50 39.55 -32.76
C GLN A 9 -14.60 38.48 -32.84
N SER A 10 -14.63 37.63 -31.80
CA SER A 10 -15.81 36.98 -31.26
C SER A 10 -16.45 37.85 -30.16
N LYS A 11 -17.74 38.17 -30.29
CA LYS A 11 -18.62 38.71 -29.24
C LYS A 11 -19.81 37.77 -29.06
N VAL A 12 -19.91 37.09 -27.92
CA VAL A 12 -21.15 36.62 -27.25
C VAL A 12 -20.71 36.42 -25.79
N GLY A 13 -21.26 37.03 -24.74
CA GLY A 13 -22.64 37.39 -24.47
C GLY A 13 -23.05 36.63 -23.19
N ILE A 14 -22.72 37.20 -22.04
CA ILE A 14 -23.07 36.73 -20.68
C ILE A 14 -24.59 36.78 -20.51
N THR A 15 -25.20 35.71 -19.97
CA THR A 15 -26.40 35.82 -19.10
C THR A 15 -26.48 34.63 -18.14
N SER A 16 -26.37 34.91 -16.84
CA SER A 16 -27.03 34.19 -15.75
C SER A 16 -28.03 35.17 -15.13
N PRO A 17 -29.21 34.71 -14.70
CA PRO A 17 -29.58 34.75 -13.28
C PRO A 17 -30.55 33.59 -12.93
N GLU A 18 -31.00 33.25 -11.73
CA GLU A 18 -30.91 33.70 -10.33
C GLU A 18 -31.61 32.59 -9.53
N ALA A 19 -31.24 32.39 -8.27
CA ALA A 19 -32.02 31.60 -7.29
C ALA A 19 -32.55 32.53 -6.19
N PRO A 20 -33.76 32.31 -5.63
CA PRO A 20 -34.23 33.00 -4.45
C PRO A 20 -34.24 32.11 -3.18
N PRO A 21 -34.43 32.70 -1.97
CA PRO A 21 -33.68 32.30 -0.79
C PRO A 21 -34.53 31.94 0.46
N THR A 22 -33.80 31.78 1.57
CA THR A 22 -34.15 31.95 3.01
C THR A 22 -35.04 30.93 3.71
N SER A 23 -34.55 30.41 4.86
CA SER A 23 -35.11 30.83 6.16
C SER A 23 -34.25 30.41 7.37
N THR A 24 -34.34 31.28 8.37
CA THR A 24 -33.72 31.36 9.70
C THR A 24 -34.46 30.55 10.78
N GLY A 25 -33.77 30.11 11.83
CA GLY A 25 -34.38 29.65 13.08
C GLY A 25 -33.45 29.79 14.29
N GLN A 26 -33.89 30.55 15.29
CA GLN A 26 -33.20 30.95 16.54
C GLN A 26 -33.62 30.10 17.76
N ARG A 27 -32.78 30.18 18.83
CA ARG A 27 -33.06 30.04 20.30
C ARG A 27 -33.20 28.60 20.84
N LYS A 28 -32.82 28.23 22.08
CA LYS A 28 -32.79 28.96 23.38
C LYS A 28 -31.99 28.18 24.47
N ASP A 29 -31.77 28.87 25.59
CA ASP A 29 -30.92 28.61 26.79
C ASP A 29 -31.37 27.54 27.82
N GLY A 30 -30.45 27.23 28.75
CA GLY A 30 -30.66 26.75 30.14
C GLY A 30 -30.09 25.35 30.40
N THR A 31 -29.47 24.94 31.52
CA THR A 31 -29.21 25.47 32.88
C THR A 31 -28.38 24.41 33.63
N THR A 32 -27.42 24.82 34.48
CA THR A 32 -26.68 24.05 35.54
C THR A 32 -27.56 23.86 36.82
N PRO A 33 -27.15 23.27 38.00
CA PRO A 33 -25.94 22.54 38.51
C PRO A 33 -26.34 21.25 39.33
N PRO A 34 -25.71 20.73 40.45
CA PRO A 34 -24.35 20.85 41.07
C PRO A 34 -23.66 19.51 41.55
N GLU A 35 -22.35 19.65 41.89
CA GLU A 35 -21.51 19.06 43.00
C GLU A 35 -21.35 17.54 43.34
N ALA A 36 -20.09 17.04 43.17
CA ALA A 36 -19.10 16.36 44.09
C ALA A 36 -19.50 15.23 45.10
N PRO A 37 -18.58 14.48 45.79
CA PRO A 37 -17.10 14.41 45.78
C PRO A 37 -16.44 12.97 45.89
N SER A 38 -15.08 12.95 45.97
CA SER A 38 -14.20 11.99 46.72
C SER A 38 -13.89 10.60 46.09
N THR A 39 -12.76 9.87 46.27
CA THR A 39 -11.42 9.98 46.91
C THR A 39 -10.61 8.69 46.58
N SER A 40 -9.30 8.71 46.89
CA SER A 40 -8.34 7.58 47.12
C SER A 40 -7.54 7.09 45.90
N THR A 41 -6.22 7.31 45.80
CA THR A 41 -5.02 6.81 46.55
C THR A 41 -4.77 5.31 46.44
N GLY A 42 -3.69 4.92 45.77
CA GLY A 42 -3.17 3.55 45.76
C GLY A 42 -1.87 3.39 44.97
N GLN A 43 -0.75 3.85 45.52
CA GLN A 43 0.60 3.44 45.11
C GLN A 43 0.82 1.95 45.44
N LYS A 44 1.37 1.17 44.50
CA LYS A 44 2.16 -0.03 44.81
C LYS A 44 3.38 -0.12 43.90
N LYS A 45 4.55 0.02 44.53
CA LYS A 45 5.87 -0.45 44.10
C LYS A 45 5.88 -1.98 44.09
N ALA A 46 6.51 -2.58 43.08
CA ALA A 46 7.16 -3.88 43.20
C ALA A 46 8.39 -3.92 42.28
N ASP A 47 9.52 -4.27 42.90
CA ASP A 47 10.84 -4.38 42.33
C ASP A 47 11.06 -5.72 41.59
N THR A 48 12.16 -5.75 40.83
CA THR A 48 13.01 -6.90 40.48
C THR A 48 12.57 -7.85 39.36
N ALA A 49 13.27 -7.80 38.22
CA ALA A 49 14.39 -8.69 37.89
C ALA A 49 14.73 -8.58 36.39
N SER A 50 15.96 -8.16 36.07
CA SER A 50 16.48 -8.17 34.70
C SER A 50 16.89 -9.59 34.29
N PRO A 51 16.46 -10.13 33.15
CA PRO A 51 17.12 -11.25 32.51
C PRO A 51 18.22 -10.74 31.55
N GLU A 52 19.38 -11.36 31.63
CA GLU A 52 20.51 -11.17 30.73
C GLU A 52 20.09 -11.36 29.25
N ALA A 53 20.52 -10.44 28.39
CA ALA A 53 20.27 -10.51 26.97
C ALA A 53 21.14 -11.63 26.34
N PRO A 54 20.54 -12.58 25.59
CA PRO A 54 21.33 -13.49 24.77
C PRO A 54 22.00 -12.72 23.62
N SER A 55 23.27 -13.06 23.35
CA SER A 55 24.05 -12.51 22.24
C SER A 55 23.29 -12.67 20.91
N PRO A 56 23.34 -11.68 19.99
CA PRO A 56 22.65 -11.78 18.72
C PRO A 56 23.31 -12.87 17.87
N ALA A 57 22.63 -14.01 17.71
CA ALA A 57 22.91 -14.93 16.63
C ALA A 57 22.57 -14.21 15.31
N THR A 58 23.59 -13.92 14.52
CA THR A 58 23.44 -13.48 13.13
C THR A 58 22.71 -14.58 12.35
N LEU A 59 21.40 -14.41 12.18
CA LEU A 59 20.62 -15.15 11.19
C LEU A 59 20.99 -14.56 9.83
N ASP A 60 21.84 -15.26 9.08
CA ASP A 60 21.98 -15.05 7.65
C ASP A 60 20.63 -15.39 7.01
N MET A 61 19.86 -14.35 6.68
CA MET A 61 18.59 -14.45 5.99
C MET A 61 18.89 -14.91 4.55
N VAL A 62 18.89 -16.23 4.34
CA VAL A 62 19.04 -16.83 3.01
C VAL A 62 17.76 -16.58 2.22
N VAL A 63 17.61 -15.37 1.67
CA VAL A 63 16.70 -15.13 0.55
C VAL A 63 17.37 -15.74 -0.67
N GLY A 64 17.26 -17.06 -0.80
CA GLY A 64 17.66 -17.77 -2.00
C GLY A 64 16.89 -17.21 -3.18
N ARG A 65 17.60 -16.76 -4.21
CA ARG A 65 17.00 -16.55 -5.53
C ARG A 65 16.43 -17.90 -5.96
N LEU A 66 15.11 -18.04 -5.89
CA LEU A 66 14.38 -19.15 -6.50
C LEU A 66 14.67 -19.08 -8.01
N ALA A 67 15.64 -19.85 -8.47
CA ALA A 67 15.74 -20.23 -9.87
C ALA A 67 14.56 -21.17 -10.19
N ASP A 68 14.13 -21.19 -11.45
CA ASP A 68 12.94 -21.89 -11.96
C ASP A 68 12.93 -23.42 -11.69
N ASP A 69 13.98 -23.97 -11.08
CA ASP A 69 14.21 -25.37 -10.79
C ASP A 69 14.47 -25.68 -9.29
N THR A 70 14.30 -24.70 -8.39
CA THR A 70 14.68 -24.89 -6.97
C THR A 70 13.63 -25.67 -6.17
N VAL A 71 12.33 -25.45 -6.40
CA VAL A 71 11.23 -26.11 -5.65
C VAL A 71 11.13 -27.60 -5.97
N SER A 72 11.46 -28.01 -7.20
CA SER A 72 11.43 -29.42 -7.62
C SER A 72 12.59 -30.25 -7.06
N LYS A 73 13.64 -29.61 -6.53
CA LYS A 73 14.82 -30.26 -5.94
C LYS A 73 14.78 -30.38 -4.42
N VAL A 74 13.81 -29.75 -3.75
CA VAL A 74 13.62 -29.90 -2.31
C VAL A 74 13.10 -31.30 -2.02
N ALA A 75 13.83 -32.07 -1.20
CA ALA A 75 13.35 -33.35 -0.73
C ALA A 75 12.19 -33.13 0.24
N TRP A 76 10.97 -33.40 -0.24
CA TRP A 76 9.76 -33.25 0.58
C TRP A 76 9.71 -34.31 1.68
N PRO A 77 9.25 -33.95 2.89
CA PRO A 77 9.05 -34.91 3.96
C PRO A 77 8.06 -36.00 3.53
N SER A 78 8.23 -37.21 4.08
CA SER A 78 7.28 -38.30 3.84
C SER A 78 5.89 -37.93 4.33
N VAL A 79 4.87 -38.21 3.52
CA VAL A 79 3.46 -37.95 3.86
C VAL A 79 3.09 -38.66 5.17
N PRO A 80 2.63 -37.94 6.22
CA PRO A 80 2.16 -38.54 7.47
C PRO A 80 1.06 -39.56 7.21
N SER A 81 1.02 -40.65 7.97
CA SER A 81 -0.01 -41.70 7.78
C SER A 81 -1.43 -41.17 7.96
N SER A 82 -1.64 -40.19 8.85
CA SER A 82 -2.92 -39.51 9.09
C SER A 82 -3.44 -38.72 7.88
N TRP A 83 -2.63 -38.54 6.84
CA TRP A 83 -2.97 -37.80 5.62
C TRP A 83 -3.20 -38.71 4.40
N ARG A 84 -2.91 -40.02 4.50
CA ARG A 84 -2.87 -40.95 3.36
C ARG A 84 -4.22 -41.58 2.98
N SER A 85 -5.31 -41.15 3.58
CA SER A 85 -6.64 -41.72 3.34
C SER A 85 -7.68 -40.63 3.26
N GLU A 86 -8.36 -40.51 2.12
CA GLU A 86 -9.64 -39.81 2.07
C GLU A 86 -10.64 -40.59 2.94
N PRO A 87 -11.49 -39.92 3.72
CA PRO A 87 -12.46 -40.61 4.56
C PRO A 87 -13.40 -41.45 3.69
N GLU A 88 -13.50 -42.74 3.99
CA GLU A 88 -14.50 -43.62 3.40
C GLU A 88 -15.89 -43.26 3.98
N GLY A 89 -16.57 -42.28 3.38
CA GLY A 89 -17.87 -41.85 3.86
C GLY A 89 -18.40 -40.58 3.20
N ASN A 90 -19.71 -40.35 3.32
CA ASN A 90 -20.36 -39.13 2.86
C ASN A 90 -20.00 -37.98 3.82
N THR A 91 -18.97 -37.20 3.48
CA THR A 91 -18.47 -36.02 4.23
C THR A 91 -19.47 -34.85 4.30
N SER A 92 -20.75 -35.10 4.04
CA SER A 92 -21.85 -34.14 3.98
C SER A 92 -22.16 -33.45 5.32
N SER A 93 -21.48 -33.80 6.42
CA SER A 93 -21.84 -33.34 7.77
C SER A 93 -21.04 -32.14 8.29
N VAL A 94 -19.89 -31.80 7.71
CA VAL A 94 -19.08 -30.68 8.22
C VAL A 94 -19.57 -29.37 7.61
N PRO A 95 -20.01 -28.39 8.42
CA PRO A 95 -20.51 -27.12 7.91
C PRO A 95 -19.39 -26.35 7.21
N VAL A 96 -19.72 -25.79 6.05
CA VAL A 96 -18.85 -24.87 5.33
C VAL A 96 -19.34 -23.45 5.57
N VAL A 97 -18.44 -22.59 6.05
CA VAL A 97 -18.72 -21.17 6.29
C VAL A 97 -17.86 -20.36 5.33
N ILE A 98 -18.48 -19.51 4.52
CA ILE A 98 -17.80 -18.67 3.55
C ILE A 98 -17.79 -17.24 4.07
N VAL A 99 -16.59 -16.74 4.32
CA VAL A 99 -16.36 -15.42 4.92
C VAL A 99 -15.92 -14.44 3.84
N ASP A 100 -16.73 -13.40 3.63
CA ASP A 100 -16.40 -12.27 2.77
C ASP A 100 -15.51 -11.28 3.54
N VAL A 101 -14.24 -11.18 3.12
CA VAL A 101 -13.34 -10.10 3.57
C VAL A 101 -13.34 -9.01 2.49
N GLY A 102 -14.50 -8.35 2.34
CA GLY A 102 -14.73 -7.15 1.53
C GLY A 102 -14.54 -7.25 0.01
N ARG A 103 -14.82 -8.40 -0.59
CA ARG A 103 -15.12 -8.48 -2.03
C ARG A 103 -16.56 -8.01 -2.33
N GLY A 104 -17.43 -8.12 -1.32
CA GLY A 104 -18.85 -7.83 -1.40
C GLY A 104 -19.66 -9.13 -1.48
N MET A 105 -20.55 -9.33 -0.51
CA MET A 105 -21.27 -10.58 -0.28
C MET A 105 -22.02 -11.10 -1.52
N ALA A 106 -22.59 -10.22 -2.32
CA ALA A 106 -23.27 -10.60 -3.57
C ALA A 106 -22.34 -11.31 -4.57
N LYS A 107 -21.09 -10.84 -4.70
CA LYS A 107 -20.08 -11.46 -5.58
C LYS A 107 -19.61 -12.79 -5.03
N VAL A 108 -19.39 -12.86 -3.71
CA VAL A 108 -18.99 -14.10 -3.03
C VAL A 108 -20.07 -15.17 -3.20
N LYS A 109 -21.34 -14.83 -2.96
CA LYS A 109 -22.48 -15.73 -3.21
C LYS A 109 -22.54 -16.19 -4.66
N ALA A 110 -22.41 -15.28 -5.63
CA ALA A 110 -22.42 -15.64 -7.05
C ALA A 110 -21.33 -16.64 -7.43
N SER A 111 -20.13 -16.52 -6.85
CA SER A 111 -19.00 -17.41 -7.12
C SER A 111 -19.11 -18.76 -6.41
N PHE A 112 -19.54 -18.78 -5.16
CA PHE A 112 -19.43 -19.98 -4.32
C PHE A 112 -20.72 -20.76 -4.14
N PHE A 113 -21.90 -20.17 -4.35
CA PHE A 113 -23.17 -20.86 -4.12
C PHE A 113 -23.32 -22.14 -4.97
N ARG A 114 -22.70 -22.18 -6.16
CA ARG A 114 -22.69 -23.38 -7.01
C ARG A 114 -21.81 -24.50 -6.46
N LEU A 115 -20.71 -24.14 -5.80
CA LEU A 115 -19.76 -25.09 -5.20
C LEU A 115 -20.27 -25.58 -3.85
N PHE A 116 -20.90 -24.69 -3.08
CA PHE A 116 -21.38 -24.95 -1.73
C PHE A 116 -22.81 -24.40 -1.56
N PRO A 117 -23.83 -25.08 -2.11
CA PRO A 117 -25.22 -24.62 -2.01
C PRO A 117 -25.75 -24.57 -0.57
N CYS A 118 -25.15 -25.37 0.33
CA CYS A 118 -25.49 -25.42 1.75
C CYS A 118 -24.55 -24.60 2.64
N ALA A 119 -23.61 -23.83 2.07
CA ALA A 119 -22.71 -23.02 2.89
C ALA A 119 -23.43 -21.86 3.55
N ARG A 120 -23.01 -21.53 4.78
CA ARG A 120 -23.39 -20.29 5.43
C ARG A 120 -22.48 -19.18 4.94
N PHE A 121 -23.06 -18.07 4.50
CA PHE A 121 -22.32 -16.90 3.99
C PHE A 121 -22.38 -15.78 5.03
N MET A 122 -21.23 -15.23 5.40
CA MET A 122 -21.14 -14.17 6.40
C MET A 122 -19.94 -13.25 6.15
N THR A 123 -19.95 -12.06 6.73
CA THR A 123 -18.81 -11.16 6.81
C THR A 123 -17.85 -11.61 7.92
N LEU A 124 -16.63 -11.08 7.92
CA LEU A 124 -15.66 -11.38 8.98
C LEU A 124 -16.14 -10.90 10.35
N ALA A 125 -16.84 -9.77 10.42
CA ALA A 125 -17.44 -9.27 11.66
C ALA A 125 -18.51 -10.24 12.20
N GLU A 126 -19.44 -10.68 11.34
CA GLU A 126 -20.45 -11.68 11.71
C GLU A 126 -19.84 -13.01 12.16
N PHE A 127 -18.73 -13.44 11.55
CA PHE A 127 -17.97 -14.60 12.03
C PHE A 127 -17.38 -14.36 13.43
N CYS A 128 -16.82 -13.18 13.69
CA CYS A 128 -16.29 -12.84 15.01
C CYS A 128 -17.39 -12.81 16.07
N ASP A 129 -18.58 -12.33 15.72
CA ASP A 129 -19.75 -12.30 16.61
C ASP A 129 -20.30 -13.70 16.90
N ASP A 130 -20.21 -14.64 15.95
CA ASP A 130 -20.69 -16.03 16.09
C ASP A 130 -19.56 -17.05 16.34
N ARG A 131 -18.40 -16.59 16.80
CA ARG A 131 -17.19 -17.42 16.92
C ARG A 131 -17.39 -18.64 17.83
N ASP A 132 -18.15 -18.50 18.92
CA ASP A 132 -18.31 -19.56 19.91
C ASP A 132 -19.07 -20.78 19.35
N SER A 133 -19.90 -20.60 18.32
CA SER A 133 -20.62 -21.70 17.68
C SER A 133 -19.84 -22.36 16.53
N LEU A 134 -18.92 -21.61 15.89
CA LEU A 134 -18.24 -22.01 14.66
C LEU A 134 -16.78 -22.45 14.85
N VAL A 135 -16.08 -21.89 15.83
CA VAL A 135 -14.66 -22.16 16.11
C VAL A 135 -14.41 -23.66 16.26
N GLY A 136 -13.47 -24.18 15.47
CA GLY A 136 -13.07 -25.59 15.52
C GLY A 136 -14.05 -26.57 14.88
N ARG A 137 -15.17 -26.10 14.31
CA ARG A 137 -16.29 -26.96 13.90
C ARG A 137 -16.67 -26.86 12.43
N CYS A 138 -16.08 -25.93 11.70
CA CYS A 138 -16.39 -25.69 10.29
C CYS A 138 -15.12 -25.59 9.42
N VAL A 139 -15.32 -25.76 8.12
CA VAL A 139 -14.35 -25.33 7.13
C VAL A 139 -14.65 -23.87 6.79
N LEU A 140 -13.72 -22.99 7.16
CA LEU A 140 -13.82 -21.58 6.87
C LEU A 140 -13.19 -21.27 5.51
N VAL A 141 -13.97 -20.75 4.57
CA VAL A 141 -13.48 -20.33 3.26
C VAL A 141 -13.32 -18.82 3.23
N ILE A 142 -12.09 -18.31 3.17
CA ILE A 142 -11.81 -16.88 3.10
C ILE A 142 -11.57 -16.46 1.65
N HIS A 143 -12.38 -15.49 1.20
CA HIS A 143 -12.24 -14.85 -0.10
C HIS A 143 -12.22 -13.33 0.06
N GLY A 144 -11.18 -12.66 -0.48
CA GLY A 144 -10.93 -11.25 -0.22
C GLY A 144 -11.07 -10.31 -1.42
N GLY A 145 -11.38 -9.04 -1.14
CA GLY A 145 -11.21 -7.93 -2.07
C GLY A 145 -9.77 -7.40 -2.11
N THR A 146 -9.46 -6.56 -3.10
CA THR A 146 -8.12 -5.93 -3.25
C THR A 146 -7.81 -4.85 -2.21
N GLU A 147 -8.79 -4.44 -1.40
CA GLU A 147 -8.69 -3.28 -0.50
C GLU A 147 -8.28 -3.61 0.94
N HIS A 148 -8.11 -4.90 1.28
CA HIS A 148 -8.00 -5.35 2.68
C HIS A 148 -6.64 -5.14 3.37
N SER A 149 -5.67 -4.51 2.71
CA SER A 149 -4.34 -4.30 3.29
C SER A 149 -4.26 -3.18 4.33
N LYS A 150 -5.37 -2.47 4.64
CA LYS A 150 -5.30 -1.26 5.48
C LYS A 150 -5.72 -1.41 6.94
N TYR A 151 -6.59 -2.35 7.33
CA TYR A 151 -6.99 -2.48 8.74
C TYR A 151 -7.44 -3.91 9.07
N ILE A 152 -6.49 -4.77 9.46
CA ILE A 152 -6.83 -5.98 10.19
C ILE A 152 -6.98 -5.57 11.66
N GLN A 153 -8.12 -5.91 12.27
CA GLN A 153 -8.28 -5.74 13.71
C GLN A 153 -7.67 -6.96 14.43
N GLU A 154 -6.97 -6.73 15.53
CA GLU A 154 -6.39 -7.83 16.34
C GLU A 154 -7.44 -8.87 16.75
N ASP A 155 -8.69 -8.44 16.96
CA ASP A 155 -9.80 -9.33 17.30
C ASP A 155 -10.13 -10.33 16.18
N GLU A 156 -10.03 -9.92 14.91
CA GLU A 156 -10.26 -10.78 13.76
C GLU A 156 -9.17 -11.84 13.65
N LYS A 157 -7.91 -11.43 13.87
CA LYS A 157 -6.77 -12.35 13.93
C LYS A 157 -6.93 -13.35 15.08
N HIS A 158 -7.38 -12.88 16.24
CA HIS A 158 -7.61 -13.72 17.39
C HIS A 158 -8.71 -14.76 17.14
N ALA A 159 -9.83 -14.37 16.52
CA ALA A 159 -10.92 -15.29 16.18
C ALA A 159 -10.49 -16.39 15.21
N LEU A 160 -9.72 -16.04 14.17
CA LEU A 160 -9.20 -17.01 13.20
C LEU A 160 -8.12 -17.92 13.82
N THR A 161 -7.30 -17.39 14.73
CA THR A 161 -6.33 -18.20 15.48
C THR A 161 -7.06 -19.22 16.35
N ALA A 162 -8.05 -18.77 17.13
CA ALA A 162 -8.87 -19.63 17.98
C ALA A 162 -9.59 -20.72 17.17
N HIS A 163 -10.08 -20.40 15.96
CA HIS A 163 -10.65 -21.38 15.04
C HIS A 163 -9.70 -22.54 14.73
N LEU A 164 -8.45 -22.22 14.38
CA LEU A 164 -7.41 -23.21 14.08
C LEU A 164 -6.96 -23.97 15.33
N GLU A 165 -6.85 -23.30 16.49
CA GLU A 165 -6.57 -23.93 17.79
C GLU A 165 -7.68 -24.89 18.23
N GLY A 166 -8.93 -24.66 17.80
CA GLY A 166 -10.05 -25.57 18.00
C GLY A 166 -10.04 -26.82 17.10
N GLY A 167 -9.00 -27.00 16.26
CA GLY A 167 -8.95 -28.05 15.24
C GLY A 167 -9.74 -27.71 13.97
N GLY A 168 -10.14 -26.44 13.83
CA GLY A 168 -10.87 -25.94 12.68
C GLY A 168 -10.04 -25.99 11.40
N ALA A 169 -10.74 -25.90 10.27
CA ALA A 169 -10.10 -25.89 8.97
C ALA A 169 -10.22 -24.51 8.31
N LEU A 170 -9.14 -24.07 7.65
CA LEU A 170 -9.08 -22.79 6.92
C LEU A 170 -8.70 -23.01 5.46
N LEU A 171 -9.65 -22.79 4.56
CA LEU A 171 -9.43 -22.78 3.12
C LEU A 171 -9.34 -21.32 2.63
N THR A 172 -8.24 -20.94 2.01
CA THR A 172 -8.06 -19.59 1.46
C THR A 172 -7.95 -19.65 -0.05
N ILE A 173 -8.63 -18.74 -0.75
CA ILE A 173 -8.66 -18.74 -2.23
C ILE A 173 -8.22 -17.39 -2.76
N ALA A 174 -7.28 -17.41 -3.73
CA ALA A 174 -6.71 -16.25 -4.40
C ALA A 174 -6.24 -15.17 -3.42
N SER A 175 -6.91 -14.01 -3.40
CA SER A 175 -6.64 -12.90 -2.48
C SER A 175 -6.76 -13.27 -0.99
N GLY A 176 -7.63 -14.23 -0.65
CA GLY A 176 -7.72 -14.76 0.71
C GLY A 176 -6.42 -15.44 1.16
N SER A 177 -5.68 -16.04 0.23
CA SER A 177 -4.37 -16.64 0.53
C SER A 177 -3.34 -15.57 0.88
N THR A 178 -3.34 -14.44 0.18
CA THR A 178 -2.51 -13.28 0.56
C THR A 178 -2.89 -12.77 1.95
N PHE A 179 -4.18 -12.72 2.28
CA PHE A 179 -4.68 -12.22 3.56
C PHE A 179 -4.20 -13.06 4.76
N CYS A 180 -4.10 -14.39 4.60
CA CYS A 180 -3.74 -15.29 5.70
C CYS A 180 -2.25 -15.63 5.80
N GLY A 181 -1.48 -15.46 4.72
CA GLY A 181 -0.04 -15.76 4.69
C GLY A 181 0.84 -14.78 5.50
N CYS A 182 2.14 -15.06 5.55
CA CYS A 182 3.15 -14.30 6.31
C CYS A 182 3.64 -13.02 5.61
N ASN A 183 2.81 -12.42 4.78
CA ASN A 183 3.11 -11.14 4.15
C ASN A 183 2.95 -9.98 5.16
N LYS A 184 3.77 -8.94 5.02
CA LYS A 184 3.65 -7.73 5.86
C LYS A 184 2.26 -7.10 5.72
N GLY A 185 1.60 -6.84 6.85
CA GLY A 185 0.24 -6.30 6.90
C GLY A 185 -0.87 -7.33 6.64
N CYS A 186 -0.52 -8.62 6.63
CA CYS A 186 -1.46 -9.74 6.58
C CYS A 186 -1.49 -10.45 7.95
N LEU A 187 -2.37 -11.42 8.12
CA LEU A 187 -2.60 -12.03 9.43
C LEU A 187 -1.38 -12.81 9.95
N GLY A 188 -0.54 -13.34 9.05
CA GLY A 188 0.60 -14.19 9.43
C GLY A 188 0.18 -15.51 10.06
N LEU A 189 -1.03 -15.99 9.75
CA LEU A 189 -1.57 -17.23 10.32
C LEU A 189 -1.05 -18.48 9.63
N LEU A 190 -0.66 -18.38 8.35
CA LEU A 190 -0.32 -19.54 7.54
C LEU A 190 1.14 -19.50 7.05
N PRO A 191 1.82 -20.65 6.98
CA PRO A 191 3.26 -20.78 6.75
C PRO A 191 3.63 -20.71 5.25
N PHE A 192 3.22 -19.64 4.59
CA PHE A 192 3.63 -19.37 3.21
C PHE A 192 3.67 -17.86 2.95
N PHE A 193 4.39 -17.49 1.90
CA PHE A 193 4.34 -16.17 1.31
C PHE A 193 3.48 -16.18 0.05
N ALA A 194 2.60 -15.17 -0.08
CA ALA A 194 2.16 -14.72 -1.38
C ALA A 194 3.35 -14.02 -2.06
N HIS A 195 4.07 -14.76 -2.89
CA HIS A 195 5.19 -14.29 -3.67
C HIS A 195 4.72 -13.44 -4.85
N ASP A 196 5.57 -12.47 -5.21
CA ASP A 196 5.40 -11.58 -6.35
C ASP A 196 4.06 -10.82 -6.39
N ARG A 197 3.75 -10.11 -5.30
CA ARG A 197 2.63 -9.15 -5.23
C ARG A 197 2.73 -8.02 -6.28
N ARG A 198 3.92 -7.80 -6.86
CA ARG A 198 4.16 -6.76 -7.88
C ARG A 198 3.62 -7.16 -9.24
N ASN A 199 3.73 -8.45 -9.59
CA ASN A 199 3.08 -9.00 -10.76
C ASN A 199 1.77 -9.69 -10.41
N TRP A 200 1.06 -9.33 -9.33
CA TRP A 200 -0.26 -9.92 -9.01
C TRP A 200 -1.15 -9.92 -10.26
N ASN A 201 -1.06 -8.88 -11.09
CA ASN A 201 -1.67 -8.79 -12.40
C ASN A 201 -0.98 -9.66 -13.49
N ARG A 202 -0.70 -10.95 -13.21
CA ARG A 202 -0.14 -11.90 -14.20
C ARG A 202 -1.13 -12.25 -15.31
N GLY A 203 -2.30 -11.65 -15.30
CA GLY A 203 -3.33 -11.86 -16.29
C GLY A 203 -4.44 -12.75 -15.79
N THR A 204 -5.35 -12.95 -16.73
CA THR A 204 -6.50 -13.80 -16.57
C THR A 204 -6.42 -14.89 -17.62
N GLY A 205 -6.59 -16.14 -17.24
CA GLY A 205 -6.52 -17.23 -18.20
C GLY A 205 -6.77 -18.59 -17.58
N GLN A 206 -6.88 -19.60 -18.44
CA GLN A 206 -6.91 -20.98 -17.98
C GLN A 206 -5.51 -21.45 -17.62
N VAL A 207 -5.42 -22.18 -16.50
CA VAL A 207 -4.20 -22.78 -15.99
C VAL A 207 -4.44 -24.27 -15.75
N THR A 208 -3.49 -25.07 -16.19
CA THR A 208 -3.39 -26.50 -15.88
C THR A 208 -2.52 -26.67 -14.65
N MET A 209 -2.98 -27.51 -13.73
CA MET A 209 -2.22 -27.91 -12.55
C MET A 209 -2.03 -29.42 -12.53
N LEU A 210 -0.91 -29.86 -11.96
CA LEU A 210 -0.64 -31.26 -11.67
C LEU A 210 -0.58 -31.47 -10.17
N LEU A 211 -1.02 -32.64 -9.71
CA LEU A 211 -0.73 -33.07 -8.34
C LEU A 211 0.77 -33.26 -8.20
N SER A 212 1.33 -32.73 -7.11
CA SER A 212 2.67 -33.10 -6.68
C SER A 212 2.68 -34.57 -6.24
N SER A 213 3.87 -35.15 -6.04
CA SER A 213 3.98 -36.49 -5.42
C SER A 213 3.28 -36.55 -4.06
N PHE A 214 3.28 -35.44 -3.32
CA PHE A 214 2.59 -35.31 -2.05
C PHE A 214 1.06 -35.28 -2.25
N GLY A 215 0.57 -34.46 -3.18
CA GLY A 215 -0.85 -34.36 -3.53
C GLY A 215 -1.42 -35.68 -4.03
N GLN A 216 -0.67 -36.43 -4.85
CA GLN A 216 -1.05 -37.76 -5.31
C GLN A 216 -1.27 -38.73 -4.15
N ALA A 217 -0.46 -38.66 -3.10
CA ALA A 217 -0.59 -39.52 -1.93
C ALA A 217 -1.76 -39.14 -1.01
N CYS A 218 -2.22 -37.89 -1.05
CA CYS A 218 -3.27 -37.39 -0.14
C CYS A 218 -4.66 -37.31 -0.79
N LEU A 219 -4.73 -37.08 -2.11
CA LEU A 219 -5.97 -36.82 -2.84
C LEU A 219 -6.19 -37.88 -3.91
N THR A 220 -6.44 -39.12 -3.47
CA THR A 220 -6.65 -40.26 -4.35
C THR A 220 -7.83 -40.06 -5.30
N SER A 221 -8.88 -39.35 -4.89
CA SER A 221 -10.02 -39.00 -5.76
C SER A 221 -9.60 -38.18 -6.98
N LEU A 222 -8.54 -37.38 -6.85
CA LEU A 222 -8.04 -36.51 -7.92
C LEU A 222 -7.06 -37.20 -8.87
N GLN A 223 -6.59 -38.42 -8.56
CA GLN A 223 -5.68 -39.17 -9.44
C GLN A 223 -6.31 -39.44 -10.81
N THR A 224 -7.59 -39.85 -10.81
CA THR A 224 -8.35 -40.09 -12.05
C THR A 224 -8.54 -38.83 -12.91
N LEU A 225 -8.53 -37.64 -12.32
CA LEU A 225 -8.61 -36.37 -13.05
C LEU A 225 -7.26 -35.94 -13.61
N GLN A 226 -6.16 -36.26 -12.92
CA GLN A 226 -4.81 -35.93 -13.37
C GLN A 226 -4.41 -36.73 -14.62
N GLU A 227 -4.80 -38.01 -14.69
CA GLU A 227 -4.42 -38.93 -15.77
C GLU A 227 -5.03 -38.58 -17.14
N ALA A 228 -6.07 -37.75 -17.18
CA ALA A 228 -6.74 -37.36 -18.42
C ALA A 228 -6.09 -36.14 -19.10
N GLU A 229 -6.07 -34.97 -18.44
CA GLU A 229 -5.68 -33.69 -19.08
C GLU A 229 -5.11 -32.65 -18.08
N GLY A 230 -4.78 -33.08 -16.85
CA GLY A 230 -4.46 -32.17 -15.74
C GLY A 230 -5.68 -31.44 -15.17
N ILE A 231 -5.49 -30.77 -14.04
CA ILE A 231 -6.58 -30.08 -13.32
C ILE A 231 -6.67 -28.64 -13.83
N GLN A 232 -7.70 -28.34 -14.61
CA GLN A 232 -7.94 -27.03 -15.21
C GLN A 232 -8.65 -26.10 -14.23
N SER A 233 -8.13 -24.87 -14.08
CA SER A 233 -8.79 -23.79 -13.34
C SER A 233 -8.65 -22.47 -14.09
N GLN A 234 -9.48 -21.50 -13.72
CA GLN A 234 -9.21 -20.11 -14.08
C GLN A 234 -8.23 -19.49 -13.08
N TYR A 235 -7.36 -18.64 -13.59
CA TYR A 235 -6.49 -17.78 -12.82
C TYR A 235 -6.88 -16.35 -13.12
N PHE A 236 -7.24 -15.56 -12.11
CA PHE A 236 -7.53 -14.13 -12.25
C PHE A 236 -6.63 -13.35 -11.32
N ASN A 237 -5.39 -13.14 -11.76
CA ASN A 237 -4.43 -12.40 -10.96
C ASN A 237 -4.36 -13.02 -9.55
N GLY A 238 -3.90 -14.27 -9.42
CA GLY A 238 -3.65 -14.88 -8.11
C GLY A 238 -2.28 -14.49 -7.55
N PRO A 239 -2.04 -14.66 -6.24
CA PRO A 239 -0.67 -14.66 -5.71
C PRO A 239 0.04 -15.98 -6.05
N ALA A 240 1.33 -15.95 -6.38
CA ALA A 240 2.13 -17.18 -6.37
C ALA A 240 2.37 -17.60 -4.93
N LEU A 241 2.26 -18.88 -4.61
CA LEU A 241 2.44 -19.34 -3.23
C LEU A 241 3.84 -19.93 -3.07
N VAL A 242 4.58 -19.48 -2.05
CA VAL A 242 5.89 -20.01 -1.69
C VAL A 242 5.81 -20.55 -0.27
N PRO A 243 5.93 -21.88 -0.07
CA PRO A 243 5.87 -22.48 1.26
C PRO A 243 7.04 -22.01 2.10
N MET A 244 6.81 -21.85 3.40
CA MET A 244 7.85 -21.54 4.38
C MET A 244 8.22 -22.77 5.19
N MET A 245 9.48 -22.79 5.62
CA MET A 245 9.93 -23.74 6.63
C MET A 245 9.34 -23.34 7.99
N GLY A 246 9.04 -24.33 8.84
CA GLY A 246 8.43 -24.12 10.15
C GLY A 246 9.27 -23.23 11.06
N ALA A 247 10.59 -23.37 11.04
CA ALA A 247 11.50 -22.50 11.78
C ALA A 247 11.45 -21.04 11.30
N GLU A 248 11.33 -20.82 9.99
CA GLU A 248 11.19 -19.48 9.42
C GLU A 248 9.83 -18.86 9.77
N TYR A 249 8.77 -19.66 9.66
CA TYR A 249 7.42 -19.27 10.05
C TYR A 249 7.35 -18.85 11.52
N GLN A 250 7.95 -19.64 12.41
CA GLN A 250 8.07 -19.33 13.83
C GLN A 250 8.89 -18.07 14.10
N ALA A 251 10.04 -17.90 13.42
CA ALA A 251 10.87 -16.70 13.55
C ALA A 251 10.14 -15.41 13.14
N MET A 252 9.13 -15.51 12.26
CA MET A 252 8.27 -14.40 11.86
C MET A 252 7.06 -14.15 12.79
N GLY A 253 6.97 -14.88 13.91
CA GLY A 253 5.87 -14.75 14.86
C GLY A 253 4.63 -15.56 14.47
N GLY A 254 4.78 -16.59 13.65
CA GLY A 254 3.72 -17.56 13.35
C GLY A 254 3.26 -18.29 14.63
N PRO A 255 1.95 -18.34 14.93
CA PRO A 255 1.47 -18.92 16.19
C PRO A 255 1.52 -20.46 16.25
N PHE A 256 1.83 -21.16 15.14
CA PHE A 256 1.67 -22.62 15.06
C PHE A 256 2.93 -23.39 14.65
N GLU A 257 3.12 -24.58 15.20
CA GLU A 257 4.08 -25.54 14.65
C GLU A 257 3.47 -26.31 13.47
N LEU A 258 4.31 -26.90 12.61
CA LEU A 258 3.86 -27.62 11.41
C LEU A 258 4.21 -29.10 11.52
N GLU A 259 3.24 -30.00 11.29
CA GLU A 259 3.45 -31.46 11.34
C GLU A 259 4.59 -31.90 10.42
N CYS A 260 4.59 -31.42 9.17
CA CYS A 260 5.61 -31.72 8.18
C CYS A 260 6.83 -30.78 8.26
N GLY A 261 6.88 -29.88 9.26
CA GLY A 261 7.91 -28.86 9.36
C GLY A 261 7.86 -27.79 8.25
N MET A 262 6.87 -27.81 7.34
CA MET A 262 6.61 -26.80 6.33
C MET A 262 5.19 -26.94 5.74
N GLY A 263 4.70 -25.90 5.07
CA GLY A 263 3.57 -26.02 4.15
C GLY A 263 3.97 -26.85 2.93
N VAL A 264 3.13 -27.79 2.51
CA VAL A 264 3.45 -28.72 1.41
C VAL A 264 2.61 -28.44 0.17
N PRO A 265 3.20 -28.44 -1.03
CA PRO A 265 2.47 -28.22 -2.26
C PRO A 265 1.61 -29.45 -2.58
N PHE A 266 0.31 -29.29 -2.72
CA PHE A 266 -0.59 -30.33 -3.23
C PHE A 266 -0.64 -30.31 -4.77
N LEU A 267 -0.67 -29.11 -5.34
CA LEU A 267 -0.68 -28.91 -6.78
C LEU A 267 0.39 -27.92 -7.19
N THR A 268 0.96 -28.13 -8.38
CA THR A 268 1.88 -27.19 -9.04
C THR A 268 1.36 -26.83 -10.42
N TYR A 269 1.60 -25.61 -10.86
CA TYR A 269 1.23 -25.17 -12.20
C TYR A 269 2.04 -25.90 -13.28
N GLN A 270 1.36 -26.26 -14.38
CA GLN A 270 1.96 -26.88 -15.57
C GLN A 270 1.86 -25.97 -16.81
N THR A 271 1.05 -24.92 -16.75
CA THR A 271 0.87 -24.00 -17.88
C THR A 271 1.82 -22.81 -17.75
N GLU A 272 2.59 -22.54 -18.81
CA GLU A 272 3.15 -21.21 -19.02
C GLU A 272 2.00 -20.26 -19.43
N MET A 273 1.75 -19.23 -18.63
CA MET A 273 0.77 -18.21 -19.02
C MET A 273 1.39 -17.27 -20.05
N ASN A 274 1.27 -17.65 -21.33
CA ASN A 274 1.81 -16.89 -22.46
C ASN A 274 1.08 -15.56 -22.74
N GLU A 275 -0.16 -15.42 -22.27
CA GLU A 275 -0.98 -14.23 -22.57
C GLU A 275 -0.56 -12.99 -21.77
N CYS A 276 0.25 -13.17 -20.72
CA CYS A 276 0.82 -12.04 -20.01
C CYS A 276 2.28 -11.88 -20.33
N GLN A 277 2.62 -10.68 -20.77
CA GLN A 277 3.97 -10.21 -21.03
C GLN A 277 4.88 -10.21 -19.78
N SER A 278 4.48 -10.88 -18.69
CA SER A 278 5.27 -11.10 -17.48
C SER A 278 6.32 -12.18 -17.75
N LYS A 279 7.58 -11.91 -17.41
CA LYS A 279 8.71 -12.84 -17.63
C LYS A 279 8.75 -14.02 -16.63
N THR A 280 7.75 -14.15 -15.77
CA THR A 280 7.80 -15.09 -14.64
C THR A 280 6.89 -16.27 -14.93
N SER A 281 7.50 -17.42 -15.24
CA SER A 281 6.77 -18.67 -15.44
C SER A 281 6.06 -19.07 -14.15
N LEU A 282 4.83 -19.56 -14.25
CA LEU A 282 4.18 -20.26 -13.15
C LEU A 282 4.62 -21.73 -13.11
N LEU A 283 5.24 -22.24 -14.17
CA LEU A 283 5.61 -23.64 -14.32
C LEU A 283 6.39 -24.14 -13.09
N GLY A 284 5.88 -25.19 -12.45
CA GLY A 284 6.49 -25.79 -11.26
C GLY A 284 6.23 -25.03 -9.95
N MET A 285 5.65 -23.84 -9.97
CA MET A 285 5.27 -23.13 -8.75
C MET A 285 4.08 -23.80 -8.06
N PRO A 286 4.02 -23.78 -6.71
CA PRO A 286 2.86 -24.24 -5.97
C PRO A 286 1.59 -23.45 -6.32
N ALA A 287 0.59 -24.17 -6.82
CA ALA A 287 -0.76 -23.66 -7.04
C ALA A 287 -1.64 -23.85 -5.81
N VAL A 288 -1.41 -24.92 -5.05
CA VAL A 288 -2.09 -25.20 -3.79
C VAL A 288 -1.07 -25.64 -2.74
N ILE A 289 -1.08 -24.99 -1.58
CA ILE A 289 -0.27 -25.37 -0.41
C ILE A 289 -1.22 -25.80 0.70
N ALA A 290 -0.90 -26.87 1.41
CA ALA A 290 -1.67 -27.31 2.56
C ALA A 290 -0.76 -27.67 3.74
N GLY A 291 -1.34 -27.77 4.92
CA GLY A 291 -0.63 -28.19 6.12
C GLY A 291 -1.55 -28.48 7.30
N GLU A 292 -1.00 -29.18 8.29
CA GLU A 292 -1.62 -29.41 9.60
C GLU A 292 -0.79 -28.71 10.67
N LEU A 293 -1.49 -28.02 11.55
CA LEU A 293 -0.96 -27.15 12.59
C LEU A 293 -0.93 -27.93 13.91
N LYS A 294 0.24 -27.92 14.55
CA LYS A 294 0.43 -28.50 15.88
C LYS A 294 0.27 -27.45 16.98
N PRO A 295 -0.15 -27.86 18.18
CA PRO A 295 -0.55 -29.23 18.58
C PRO A 295 -2.01 -29.60 18.27
N PHE A 296 -2.79 -28.69 17.69
CA PHE A 296 -4.25 -28.76 17.72
C PHE A 296 -4.91 -29.55 16.56
N GLY A 297 -4.14 -29.94 15.55
CA GLY A 297 -4.65 -30.67 14.39
C GLY A 297 -5.44 -29.81 13.40
N GLY A 298 -5.49 -28.50 13.61
CA GLY A 298 -6.13 -27.55 12.68
C GLY A 298 -5.45 -27.62 11.31
N ARG A 299 -6.23 -27.60 10.24
CA ARG A 299 -5.70 -27.73 8.87
C ARG A 299 -5.89 -26.45 8.09
N PHE A 300 -4.97 -26.18 7.17
CA PHE A 300 -5.13 -25.11 6.20
C PHE A 300 -4.90 -25.60 4.79
N VAL A 301 -5.56 -24.93 3.84
CA VAL A 301 -5.34 -25.09 2.41
C VAL A 301 -5.35 -23.69 1.80
N ALA A 302 -4.27 -23.33 1.11
CA ALA A 302 -4.16 -22.09 0.36
C ALA A 302 -4.16 -22.38 -1.13
N VAL A 303 -5.14 -21.83 -1.83
CA VAL A 303 -5.36 -22.00 -3.28
C VAL A 303 -5.01 -20.68 -3.97
N SER A 304 -4.06 -20.73 -4.89
CA SER A 304 -3.64 -19.60 -5.71
C SER A 304 -4.65 -19.26 -6.82
N PRO A 305 -5.09 -20.23 -7.66
CA PRO A 305 -6.01 -19.92 -8.75
C PRO A 305 -7.45 -19.68 -8.25
N ASN A 306 -8.26 -19.09 -9.11
CA ASN A 306 -9.66 -18.80 -8.84
C ASN A 306 -10.54 -19.98 -9.22
N VAL A 307 -10.43 -21.06 -8.44
CA VAL A 307 -11.24 -22.28 -8.60
C VAL A 307 -12.74 -22.01 -8.54
N GLU A 308 -13.15 -20.88 -7.96
CA GLU A 308 -14.55 -20.44 -7.84
C GLU A 308 -15.11 -19.77 -9.10
N VAL A 309 -14.26 -19.30 -10.02
CA VAL A 309 -14.70 -18.54 -11.19
C VAL A 309 -14.85 -19.44 -12.43
N GLY A 310 -14.19 -20.60 -12.45
CA GLY A 310 -14.33 -21.60 -13.51
C GLY A 310 -15.31 -22.70 -13.11
N THR A 311 -16.38 -22.92 -13.88
CA THR A 311 -17.27 -24.09 -13.71
C THR A 311 -16.73 -25.34 -14.38
N SER A 312 -15.40 -25.48 -14.47
CA SER A 312 -14.84 -26.72 -15.00
C SER A 312 -15.17 -27.83 -14.01
N LYS A 313 -15.52 -29.02 -14.53
CA LYS A 313 -15.78 -30.18 -13.68
C LYS A 313 -14.59 -30.46 -12.75
N SER A 314 -13.37 -30.25 -13.25
CA SER A 314 -12.11 -30.42 -12.51
C SER A 314 -11.95 -29.42 -11.36
N SER A 315 -12.33 -28.14 -11.54
CA SER A 315 -12.31 -27.12 -10.48
C SER A 315 -13.28 -27.45 -9.36
N CYS A 316 -14.49 -27.93 -9.69
CA CYS A 316 -15.48 -28.33 -8.68
C CYS A 316 -14.96 -29.52 -7.85
N ILE A 317 -14.48 -30.57 -8.50
CA ILE A 317 -13.98 -31.76 -7.81
C ILE A 317 -12.72 -31.43 -7.00
N LEU A 318 -11.82 -30.60 -7.52
CA LEU A 318 -10.66 -30.10 -6.76
C LEU A 318 -11.11 -29.40 -5.48
N THR A 319 -12.03 -28.44 -5.58
CA THR A 319 -12.47 -27.65 -4.43
C THR A 319 -13.13 -28.54 -3.38
N GLU A 320 -13.96 -29.49 -3.81
CA GLU A 320 -14.59 -30.48 -2.93
C GLU A 320 -13.55 -31.35 -2.23
N ALA A 321 -12.57 -31.89 -2.95
CA ALA A 321 -11.50 -32.71 -2.38
C ALA A 321 -10.66 -31.94 -1.35
N LEU A 322 -10.35 -30.66 -1.63
CA LEU A 322 -9.62 -29.80 -0.70
C LEU A 322 -10.41 -29.50 0.58
N VAL A 323 -11.71 -29.22 0.46
CA VAL A 323 -12.60 -29.01 1.63
C VAL A 323 -12.68 -30.29 2.47
N ARG A 324 -12.88 -31.45 1.82
CA ARG A 324 -12.92 -32.75 2.51
C ARG A 324 -11.62 -33.01 3.25
N TRP A 325 -10.47 -32.85 2.60
CA TRP A 325 -9.18 -33.06 3.23
C TRP A 325 -8.95 -32.11 4.42
N ALA A 326 -9.33 -30.84 4.28
CA ALA A 326 -9.19 -29.87 5.35
C ALA A 326 -10.11 -30.23 6.55
N SER A 327 -11.33 -30.73 6.27
CA SER A 327 -12.32 -31.08 7.30
C SER A 327 -11.90 -32.25 8.20
N MET A 328 -11.02 -33.14 7.75
CA MET A 328 -10.56 -34.28 8.57
C MET A 328 -9.85 -33.85 9.87
N GLY A 329 -9.24 -32.65 9.90
CA GLY A 329 -8.67 -32.09 11.13
C GLY A 329 -9.72 -31.93 12.23
N ILE A 330 -10.93 -31.53 11.85
CA ILE A 330 -12.08 -31.31 12.75
C ILE A 330 -12.55 -32.64 13.34
N GLU A 331 -12.62 -33.70 12.54
CA GLU A 331 -13.04 -35.02 13.03
C GLU A 331 -12.02 -35.60 14.03
N SER A 332 -10.73 -35.37 13.77
CA SER A 332 -9.65 -35.85 14.65
C SER A 332 -9.64 -35.15 16.02
N SER A 333 -9.99 -33.86 16.07
CA SER A 333 -10.04 -33.10 17.33
C SER A 333 -11.30 -33.46 18.15
N GLN A 334 -12.43 -33.71 17.50
CA GLN A 334 -13.70 -34.03 18.16
C GLN A 334 -13.73 -35.44 18.79
N LEU A 335 -12.91 -36.38 18.31
CA LEU A 335 -12.80 -37.74 18.87
C LEU A 335 -12.31 -37.76 20.34
N GLY A 336 -11.73 -36.66 20.83
CA GLY A 336 -11.30 -36.51 22.23
C GLY A 336 -12.39 -36.05 23.20
N ASP A 337 -13.48 -35.43 22.74
CA ASP A 337 -14.49 -34.82 23.60
C ASP A 337 -15.92 -35.25 23.23
N SER A 338 -16.43 -36.26 23.95
CA SER A 338 -17.74 -36.91 23.73
C SER A 338 -18.98 -36.00 23.90
N ARG A 339 -18.82 -34.69 24.15
CA ARG A 339 -19.92 -33.79 24.58
C ARG A 339 -20.48 -32.83 23.52
N SER A 340 -19.92 -32.73 22.32
CA SER A 340 -20.43 -31.79 21.30
C SER A 340 -20.79 -32.50 20.00
N ARG A 341 -21.90 -33.25 20.01
CA ARG A 341 -22.55 -33.72 18.78
C ARG A 341 -23.36 -32.56 18.21
N MET A 342 -22.87 -31.99 17.11
CA MET A 342 -23.48 -30.84 16.43
C MET A 342 -24.88 -31.21 15.92
N GLU A 343 -25.90 -30.42 16.26
CA GLU A 343 -27.21 -30.53 15.64
C GLU A 343 -27.09 -30.10 14.17
N SER A 344 -27.65 -30.92 13.27
CA SER A 344 -27.71 -30.67 11.84
C SER A 344 -28.30 -29.30 11.54
N ILE A 345 -27.58 -28.44 10.80
CA ILE A 345 -28.09 -27.13 10.36
C ILE A 345 -28.98 -27.36 9.14
N ASP A 346 -30.18 -27.88 9.36
CA ASP A 346 -31.19 -28.16 8.33
C ASP A 346 -32.07 -26.93 8.04
N ALA A 347 -31.51 -25.78 7.64
CA ALA A 347 -32.27 -24.74 6.92
C ALA A 347 -31.39 -23.60 6.38
N PRO A 348 -31.63 -23.13 5.14
CA PRO A 348 -31.05 -21.88 4.66
C PRO A 348 -31.70 -20.68 5.37
N VAL A 349 -30.94 -19.98 6.21
CA VAL A 349 -31.38 -18.73 6.86
C VAL A 349 -31.21 -17.58 5.86
N PHE A 350 -32.29 -17.21 5.17
CA PHE A 350 -32.41 -15.93 4.48
C PHE A 350 -33.48 -15.10 5.18
N ASN A 351 -33.11 -13.90 5.66
CA ASN A 351 -34.06 -12.85 6.02
C ASN A 351 -33.97 -11.73 4.97
N GLU A 352 -35.11 -11.39 4.36
CA GLU A 352 -35.25 -10.37 3.30
C GLU A 352 -34.98 -8.93 3.77
N ASP A 353 -34.95 -8.69 5.08
CA ASP A 353 -34.80 -7.34 5.67
C ASP A 353 -33.39 -6.74 5.51
N ALA A 354 -32.39 -7.49 5.05
CA ALA A 354 -31.01 -7.01 4.90
C ALA A 354 -30.76 -6.14 3.64
N LEU A 355 -31.78 -5.84 2.84
CA LEU A 355 -31.62 -5.15 1.55
C LEU A 355 -31.88 -3.63 1.56
N THR A 356 -32.28 -3.03 2.69
CA THR A 356 -32.45 -1.57 2.75
C THR A 356 -32.07 -1.00 4.12
N GLY A 357 -30.87 -0.45 4.25
CA GLY A 357 -30.41 0.18 5.49
C GLY A 357 -29.45 1.34 5.26
N THR A 358 -30.00 2.55 5.10
CA THR A 358 -29.30 3.82 5.33
C THR A 358 -29.15 4.08 6.82
N PHE A 359 -27.98 4.53 7.31
CA PHE A 359 -27.89 5.16 8.64
C PHE A 359 -26.96 6.38 8.68
N ARG A 360 -27.46 7.40 9.40
CA ARG A 360 -26.86 8.68 9.80
C ARG A 360 -26.24 8.58 11.21
N ASP A 361 -25.33 9.52 11.46
CA ASP A 361 -24.94 10.20 12.72
C ASP A 361 -24.03 9.55 13.78
N GLY A 362 -22.97 10.31 14.14
CA GLY A 362 -22.67 10.61 15.55
C GLY A 362 -21.22 10.46 16.04
N GLY A 363 -20.41 11.53 16.01
CA GLY A 363 -19.15 11.61 16.77
C GLY A 363 -18.50 13.00 16.76
N ALA A 364 -18.63 13.74 17.85
CA ALA A 364 -18.15 15.12 18.01
C ALA A 364 -16.61 15.21 18.21
N LEU A 365 -15.96 16.17 17.55
CA LEU A 365 -14.55 16.52 17.77
C LEU A 365 -14.42 17.71 18.73
N VAL A 366 -13.55 17.53 19.74
CA VAL A 366 -13.19 18.52 20.75
C VAL A 366 -12.41 19.68 20.11
N LYS A 367 -12.86 20.91 20.39
CA LYS A 367 -12.21 22.16 19.97
C LYS A 367 -11.08 22.51 20.94
N LEU A 368 -9.83 22.49 20.50
CA LEU A 368 -8.71 23.10 21.24
C LEU A 368 -8.56 24.57 20.82
N SER A 369 -8.56 25.47 21.81
CA SER A 369 -8.33 26.91 21.62
C SER A 369 -6.87 27.22 21.27
N PRO A 370 -6.59 28.29 20.50
CA PRO A 370 -5.23 28.61 20.06
C PRO A 370 -4.45 29.34 21.15
N ALA A 371 -3.24 28.86 21.45
CA ALA A 371 -2.24 29.66 22.15
C ALA A 371 -1.50 30.54 21.12
N SER A 372 -1.54 31.84 21.35
CA SER A 372 -0.90 32.88 20.56
C SER A 372 0.54 33.17 21.00
N SER A 373 1.25 33.90 20.13
CA SER A 373 2.31 34.88 20.44
C SER A 373 3.78 34.56 20.15
N ARG A 374 4.15 34.27 18.89
CA ARG A 374 5.52 34.54 18.35
C ARG A 374 5.64 34.99 16.87
N LEU A 375 4.54 35.08 16.12
CA LEU A 375 4.51 35.66 14.75
C LEU A 375 5.14 37.07 14.57
N PRO A 376 5.18 37.99 15.56
CA PRO A 376 5.67 39.35 15.33
C PRO A 376 7.18 39.46 14.99
N ALA A 377 8.04 38.59 15.53
CA ALA A 377 9.48 38.64 15.24
C ALA A 377 9.82 38.08 13.85
N ILE A 378 8.99 37.15 13.35
CA ILE A 378 9.11 36.57 12.01
C ILE A 378 8.62 37.57 10.95
N ARG A 379 7.60 38.37 11.26
CA ARG A 379 7.14 39.50 10.42
C ARG A 379 8.19 40.57 10.19
N GLN A 380 9.04 40.82 11.18
CA GLN A 380 10.03 41.89 11.12
C GLN A 380 11.15 41.61 10.10
N LEU A 381 11.48 40.34 9.84
CA LEU A 381 12.41 39.94 8.77
C LEU A 381 11.81 40.04 7.36
N ASP A 382 10.48 40.05 7.22
CA ASP A 382 9.78 40.13 5.94
C ASP A 382 9.40 41.58 5.57
N GLN A 383 9.20 42.44 6.57
CA GLN A 383 8.71 43.81 6.36
C GLN A 383 9.79 44.85 6.03
N GLU A 384 11.08 44.57 6.27
CA GLU A 384 12.12 45.62 6.20
C GLU A 384 13.16 45.48 5.06
N GLY A 385 13.13 44.43 4.24
CA GLY A 385 14.07 44.34 3.11
C GLY A 385 13.95 43.05 2.31
N GLY A 386 13.10 43.07 1.28
CA GLY A 386 12.73 41.92 0.43
C GLY A 386 13.73 40.78 0.40
N PHE A 387 13.25 39.57 0.74
CA PHE A 387 14.07 38.36 0.87
C PHE A 387 15.14 38.23 -0.23
N ALA A 388 16.39 38.14 0.20
CA ALA A 388 17.51 37.76 -0.65
C ALA A 388 18.13 36.47 -0.11
N LEU A 389 18.69 35.67 -1.00
CA LEU A 389 19.61 34.62 -0.60
C LEU A 389 20.86 35.26 0.02
N PRO A 390 21.59 34.56 0.92
CA PRO A 390 22.85 35.08 1.46
C PRO A 390 23.82 35.46 0.34
N GLU A 391 24.65 36.49 0.54
CA GLU A 391 25.33 37.26 -0.53
C GLU A 391 26.11 36.45 -1.59
N ASN A 392 26.53 35.22 -1.29
CA ASN A 392 27.27 34.36 -2.23
C ASN A 392 26.47 33.19 -2.78
N HIS A 393 25.19 33.08 -2.44
CA HIS A 393 24.36 31.96 -2.87
C HIS A 393 23.51 32.37 -4.07
N ARG A 394 23.28 31.41 -4.96
CA ARG A 394 22.55 31.57 -6.21
C ARG A 394 21.60 30.40 -6.41
N LEU A 395 20.38 30.73 -6.79
CA LEU A 395 19.38 29.80 -7.27
C LEU A 395 19.36 29.87 -8.80
N VAL A 396 19.13 28.75 -9.48
CA VAL A 396 18.76 28.75 -10.90
C VAL A 396 17.36 28.18 -11.07
N LEU A 397 16.51 28.89 -11.81
CA LEU A 397 15.17 28.45 -12.14
C LEU A 397 15.16 27.91 -13.57
N VAL A 398 14.88 26.62 -13.74
CA VAL A 398 14.93 25.98 -15.07
C VAL A 398 13.59 26.16 -15.78
N ASP A 399 13.58 26.77 -16.97
CA ASP A 399 12.37 26.90 -17.78
C ASP A 399 12.02 25.59 -18.50
N LEU A 400 11.19 24.80 -17.84
CA LEU A 400 10.66 23.55 -18.37
C LEU A 400 9.34 23.71 -19.12
N GLY A 401 9.07 24.91 -19.66
CA GLY A 401 7.93 25.16 -20.56
C GLY A 401 6.87 26.13 -20.06
N LYS A 402 7.17 26.92 -19.03
CA LYS A 402 6.28 27.99 -18.58
C LYS A 402 6.59 29.33 -19.26
N GLY A 403 7.82 29.52 -19.72
CA GLY A 403 8.28 30.81 -20.22
C GLY A 403 8.87 31.68 -19.10
N PRO A 404 9.87 32.52 -19.40
CA PRO A 404 10.56 33.32 -18.41
C PRO A 404 9.66 34.38 -17.75
N GLU A 405 8.70 34.94 -18.49
CA GLU A 405 7.76 35.94 -17.95
C GLU A 405 6.84 35.34 -16.88
N GLN A 406 6.27 34.16 -17.15
CA GLN A 406 5.41 33.46 -16.19
C GLN A 406 6.20 33.02 -14.96
N LEU A 407 7.44 32.55 -15.15
CA LEU A 407 8.31 32.17 -14.05
C LEU A 407 8.73 33.38 -13.20
N GLN A 408 8.97 34.53 -13.83
CA GLN A 408 9.22 35.80 -13.14
C GLN A 408 7.99 36.27 -12.34
N GLU A 409 6.79 36.10 -12.87
CA GLU A 409 5.53 36.41 -12.17
C GLU A 409 5.35 35.53 -10.92
N ILE A 410 5.58 34.23 -11.05
CA ILE A 410 5.37 33.25 -9.98
C ILE A 410 6.44 33.37 -8.88
N PHE A 411 7.72 33.39 -9.26
CA PHE A 411 8.84 33.30 -8.32
C PHE A 411 9.47 34.65 -7.96
N GLY A 412 9.18 35.71 -8.74
CA GLY A 412 9.65 37.06 -8.45
C GLY A 412 9.31 37.56 -7.05
N PRO A 413 8.04 37.44 -6.58
CA PRO A 413 7.67 37.82 -5.22
C PRO A 413 8.35 37.00 -4.12
N LEU A 414 8.78 35.77 -4.43
CA LEU A 414 9.42 34.86 -3.47
C LEU A 414 10.90 35.16 -3.29
N VAL A 415 11.58 35.47 -4.40
CA VAL A 415 12.99 35.87 -4.48
C VAL A 415 13.10 37.14 -5.35
N PRO A 416 12.88 38.35 -4.81
CA PRO A 416 12.85 39.58 -5.61
C PRO A 416 14.09 39.84 -6.45
N ASP A 417 15.28 39.51 -5.94
CA ASP A 417 16.54 39.70 -6.68
C ASP A 417 16.65 38.74 -7.87
N ALA A 418 16.55 39.30 -9.08
CA ALA A 418 16.65 38.54 -10.33
C ALA A 418 18.06 38.00 -10.59
N GLU A 419 19.11 38.64 -10.08
CA GLU A 419 20.49 38.17 -10.22
C GLU A 419 20.76 36.91 -9.38
N GLN A 420 20.03 36.75 -8.28
CA GLN A 420 20.07 35.56 -7.43
C GLN A 420 19.17 34.42 -7.91
N ARG A 421 18.30 34.66 -8.91
CA ARG A 421 17.45 33.63 -9.54
C ARG A 421 17.38 33.74 -11.07
N PRO A 422 18.51 33.63 -11.80
CA PRO A 422 18.48 33.52 -13.24
C PRO A 422 17.52 32.42 -13.71
N ILE A 423 16.69 32.74 -14.70
CA ILE A 423 15.86 31.78 -15.41
C ILE A 423 16.66 31.27 -16.58
N VAL A 424 16.82 29.94 -16.68
CA VAL A 424 17.67 29.33 -17.71
C VAL A 424 16.90 28.30 -18.51
N GLU A 425 17.18 28.29 -19.81
CA GLU A 425 16.75 27.21 -20.69
C GLU A 425 17.46 25.90 -20.30
N PRO A 426 16.80 24.73 -20.44
CA PRO A 426 17.38 23.44 -20.07
C PRO A 426 18.74 23.15 -20.73
N LYS A 427 18.93 23.60 -21.98
CA LYS A 427 20.18 23.44 -22.73
C LYS A 427 21.35 24.25 -22.13
N ALA A 428 21.04 25.38 -21.50
CA ALA A 428 22.05 26.24 -20.86
C ALA A 428 22.40 25.76 -19.45
N LEU A 429 21.54 24.95 -18.81
CA LEU A 429 21.71 24.52 -17.42
C LEU A 429 23.13 24.03 -17.09
N PRO A 430 23.79 23.14 -17.87
CA PRO A 430 25.11 22.63 -17.50
C PRO A 430 26.20 23.70 -17.32
N SER A 431 26.12 24.83 -18.01
CA SER A 431 27.10 25.91 -17.88
C SER A 431 26.87 26.78 -16.65
N PHE A 432 25.63 26.84 -16.14
CA PHE A 432 25.23 27.63 -14.98
C PHE A 432 25.50 26.93 -13.64
N LEU A 433 25.48 25.60 -13.61
CA LEU A 433 25.57 24.83 -12.34
C LEU A 433 26.84 25.09 -11.54
N ARG A 434 27.97 25.42 -12.19
CA ARG A 434 29.24 25.75 -11.50
C ARG A 434 29.18 26.97 -10.58
N ARG A 435 28.16 27.82 -10.73
CA ARG A 435 27.97 29.07 -9.96
C ARG A 435 26.61 29.11 -9.27
N THR A 436 25.97 27.95 -9.17
CA THR A 436 24.63 27.81 -8.63
C THR A 436 24.74 26.95 -7.39
N ASP A 437 23.99 27.28 -6.35
CA ASP A 437 23.89 26.46 -5.14
C ASP A 437 22.60 25.64 -5.18
N VAL A 438 21.51 26.21 -5.70
CA VAL A 438 20.19 25.56 -5.76
C VAL A 438 19.66 25.50 -7.18
N VAL A 439 19.19 24.34 -7.62
CA VAL A 439 18.41 24.18 -8.85
C VAL A 439 16.95 24.03 -8.50
N LEU A 440 16.08 24.89 -9.03
CA LEU A 440 14.63 24.77 -8.86
C LEU A 440 13.97 24.23 -10.11
N LEU A 441 13.20 23.15 -9.94
CA LEU A 441 12.34 22.56 -10.95
C LEU A 441 10.88 22.85 -10.57
N HIS A 442 10.21 23.68 -11.36
CA HIS A 442 8.83 24.12 -11.11
C HIS A 442 7.82 22.99 -11.41
N GLY A 443 6.52 23.26 -11.27
CA GLY A 443 5.45 22.30 -11.58
C GLY A 443 4.99 22.32 -13.04
N GLY A 444 4.41 21.23 -13.55
CA GLY A 444 4.12 21.06 -14.98
C GLY A 444 3.82 19.60 -15.32
N MET A 445 4.40 19.08 -16.40
CA MET A 445 4.31 17.67 -16.77
C MET A 445 5.69 17.03 -16.61
N ALA A 446 5.82 16.04 -15.71
CA ALA A 446 7.12 15.45 -15.38
C ALA A 446 7.83 14.79 -16.59
N ASN A 447 7.06 14.20 -17.50
CA ASN A 447 7.61 13.64 -18.74
C ASN A 447 8.15 14.73 -19.68
N GLU A 448 7.44 15.85 -19.82
CA GLU A 448 7.94 16.98 -20.62
C GLU A 448 9.19 17.61 -19.99
N HIS A 449 9.27 17.66 -18.66
CA HIS A 449 10.47 18.11 -17.96
C HIS A 449 11.66 17.21 -18.30
N ALA A 450 11.45 15.90 -18.25
CA ALA A 450 12.47 14.91 -18.58
C ALA A 450 12.95 15.04 -20.04
N GLU A 451 12.02 15.21 -20.99
CA GLU A 451 12.32 15.42 -22.41
C GLU A 451 13.08 16.73 -22.65
N ARG A 452 12.62 17.84 -22.07
CA ARG A 452 13.24 19.16 -22.21
C ARG A 452 14.63 19.24 -21.61
N LEU A 453 14.85 18.61 -20.46
CA LEU A 453 16.18 18.49 -19.85
C LEU A 453 17.15 17.71 -20.75
N GLY A 454 16.64 16.76 -21.55
CA GLY A 454 17.48 15.86 -22.35
C GLY A 454 18.42 15.02 -21.49
N VAL A 455 19.28 14.23 -22.11
CA VAL A 455 20.24 13.41 -21.34
C VAL A 455 21.22 14.28 -20.56
N ASP A 456 21.70 15.36 -21.18
CA ASP A 456 22.75 16.21 -20.61
C ASP A 456 22.27 17.03 -19.41
N GLY A 457 21.08 17.65 -19.49
CA GLY A 457 20.53 18.40 -18.37
C GLY A 457 20.26 17.51 -17.16
N ARG A 458 19.76 16.28 -17.39
CA ARG A 458 19.55 15.31 -16.31
C ARG A 458 20.85 14.86 -15.66
N ARG A 459 21.88 14.53 -16.46
CA ARG A 459 23.23 14.19 -15.95
C ARG A 459 23.83 15.37 -15.18
N ALA A 460 23.64 16.60 -15.66
CA ALA A 460 24.16 17.80 -15.03
C ALA A 460 23.52 18.04 -13.65
N ILE A 461 22.21 17.86 -13.50
CA ILE A 461 21.52 17.96 -12.20
C ILE A 461 22.03 16.89 -11.21
N ARG A 462 22.21 15.64 -11.65
CA ARG A 462 22.75 14.59 -10.78
C ARG A 462 24.17 14.88 -10.33
N ARG A 463 25.01 15.37 -11.25
CA ARG A 463 26.37 15.80 -10.94
C ARG A 463 26.38 16.97 -9.96
N HIS A 464 25.53 17.98 -10.18
CA HIS A 464 25.36 19.11 -9.26
C HIS A 464 25.07 18.66 -7.83
N LEU A 465 24.13 17.72 -7.68
CA LEU A 465 23.84 17.14 -6.36
C LEU A 465 25.03 16.36 -5.81
N HIS A 466 25.70 15.54 -6.62
CA HIS A 466 26.88 14.78 -6.20
C HIS A 466 28.03 15.70 -5.74
N GLU A 467 28.19 16.86 -6.38
CA GLU A 467 29.22 17.87 -6.07
C GLU A 467 28.87 18.75 -4.85
N GLY A 468 27.75 18.46 -4.16
CA GLY A 468 27.34 19.17 -2.94
C GLY A 468 26.28 20.25 -3.16
N GLY A 469 25.89 20.52 -4.41
CA GLY A 469 24.82 21.45 -4.74
C GLY A 469 23.43 20.90 -4.42
N SER A 470 22.43 21.77 -4.38
CA SER A 470 21.09 21.40 -3.94
C SER A 470 20.03 21.48 -5.04
N VAL A 471 18.95 20.70 -4.89
CA VAL A 471 17.84 20.67 -5.86
C VAL A 471 16.48 20.71 -5.15
N LEU A 472 15.61 21.62 -5.57
CA LEU A 472 14.22 21.74 -5.10
C LEU A 472 13.25 21.46 -6.25
N GLY A 473 12.39 20.46 -6.10
CA GLY A 473 11.35 20.13 -7.07
C GLY A 473 9.95 20.36 -6.52
N ILE A 474 9.08 20.96 -7.32
CA ILE A 474 7.68 21.25 -6.97
C ILE A 474 6.75 20.54 -7.97
N CYS A 475 5.73 19.84 -7.49
CA CYS A 475 4.75 19.11 -8.29
C CYS A 475 5.42 18.19 -9.34
N ALA A 476 5.48 18.57 -10.62
CA ALA A 476 6.19 17.81 -11.65
C ALA A 476 7.72 17.75 -11.42
N GLY A 477 8.32 18.81 -10.89
CA GLY A 477 9.71 18.77 -10.44
C GLY A 477 9.90 17.76 -9.30
N ALA A 478 8.95 17.68 -8.37
CA ALA A 478 8.97 16.70 -7.29
C ALA A 478 8.82 15.27 -7.83
N HIS A 479 7.90 15.05 -8.76
CA HIS A 479 7.77 13.80 -9.51
C HIS A 479 9.12 13.42 -10.13
N TRP A 480 9.72 14.31 -10.92
CA TRP A 480 10.97 14.04 -11.63
C TRP A 480 12.12 13.66 -10.69
N LEU A 481 12.23 14.32 -9.53
CA LEU A 481 13.26 14.02 -8.54
C LEU A 481 13.02 12.71 -7.78
N SER A 482 11.78 12.25 -7.66
CA SER A 482 11.39 11.11 -6.81
C SER A 482 11.17 9.78 -7.55
N CYS A 483 10.59 9.73 -8.76
CA CYS A 483 10.34 8.41 -9.38
C CYS A 483 11.63 7.72 -9.79
N ARG A 484 11.81 6.48 -9.30
CA ARG A 484 12.96 5.62 -9.61
C ARG A 484 12.85 4.79 -10.90
N ASP A 485 11.66 4.68 -11.47
CA ASP A 485 11.37 3.57 -12.40
C ASP A 485 11.02 3.98 -13.83
N LEU A 486 11.34 5.22 -14.22
CA LEU A 486 11.22 5.69 -15.60
C LEU A 486 12.59 6.14 -16.12
N PRO A 487 13.06 5.67 -17.30
CA PRO A 487 14.41 5.89 -17.83
C PRO A 487 14.83 7.35 -17.94
N LEU A 488 13.84 8.24 -18.10
CA LEU A 488 14.06 9.67 -18.30
C LEU A 488 14.00 10.48 -17.00
N TRP A 489 13.80 9.84 -15.85
CA TRP A 489 13.55 10.54 -14.58
C TRP A 489 14.83 10.72 -13.77
N GLY A 490 14.78 11.63 -12.79
CA GLY A 490 15.96 12.16 -12.13
C GLY A 490 16.66 11.18 -11.19
N HIS A 491 15.91 10.32 -10.51
CA HIS A 491 16.43 9.34 -9.54
C HIS A 491 17.30 9.99 -8.45
N VAL A 492 16.85 11.15 -7.96
CA VAL A 492 17.68 12.06 -7.15
C VAL A 492 17.38 11.88 -5.66
N VAL A 493 16.10 11.79 -5.31
CA VAL A 493 15.64 11.71 -3.93
C VAL A 493 15.12 10.31 -3.66
N PRO A 494 15.47 9.66 -2.53
CA PRO A 494 14.86 8.41 -2.09
C PRO A 494 13.41 8.62 -1.61
N ALA A 495 12.56 9.25 -2.39
CA ALA A 495 11.12 9.35 -2.17
C ALA A 495 10.42 8.71 -3.37
N LEU A 496 9.23 8.13 -3.18
CA LEU A 496 8.44 7.54 -4.26
C LEU A 496 7.06 8.18 -4.28
N PRO A 497 6.51 8.55 -5.45
CA PRO A 497 5.15 9.06 -5.52
C PRO A 497 4.14 7.93 -5.46
N HIS A 498 3.54 7.72 -4.30
CA HIS A 498 2.38 6.86 -4.06
C HIS A 498 1.28 7.11 -5.10
N ASP A 499 0.90 6.02 -5.78
CA ASP A 499 -0.22 6.00 -6.72
C ASP A 499 -0.09 7.01 -7.88
N ASN A 500 0.93 6.80 -8.73
CA ASN A 500 1.09 7.53 -9.99
C ASN A 500 -0.05 7.29 -10.99
N ALA A 501 -0.76 6.15 -10.91
CA ALA A 501 -1.84 5.84 -11.84
C ALA A 501 -3.00 6.82 -11.69
N ASN A 502 -3.30 7.25 -10.46
CA ASN A 502 -4.34 8.24 -10.18
C ASN A 502 -3.76 9.62 -9.84
N TRP A 503 -2.76 10.07 -10.60
CA TRP A 503 -2.13 11.39 -10.37
C TRP A 503 -3.09 12.59 -10.52
N ARG A 504 -4.17 12.44 -11.32
CA ARG A 504 -5.19 13.48 -11.57
C ARG A 504 -6.18 13.64 -10.42
N ARG A 505 -5.69 14.00 -9.24
CA ARG A 505 -6.52 14.16 -8.02
C ARG A 505 -7.27 15.49 -7.94
N GLY A 506 -7.06 16.38 -8.89
CA GLY A 506 -7.70 17.69 -8.94
C GLY A 506 -6.81 18.82 -8.44
N MET A 507 -7.43 19.98 -8.27
CA MET A 507 -6.77 21.23 -7.90
C MET A 507 -7.60 21.95 -6.84
N GLY A 508 -6.95 22.44 -5.79
CA GLY A 508 -7.63 23.07 -4.69
C GLY A 508 -6.68 23.51 -3.60
N ASP A 509 -7.20 24.19 -2.59
CA ASP A 509 -6.39 24.62 -1.46
C ASP A 509 -6.41 23.56 -0.37
N VAL A 510 -5.22 23.17 0.07
CA VAL A 510 -5.00 22.15 1.10
C VAL A 510 -4.33 22.78 2.31
N THR A 511 -4.59 22.22 3.48
CA THR A 511 -3.80 22.48 4.67
C THR A 511 -2.76 21.39 4.83
N VAL A 512 -1.51 21.81 4.96
CA VAL A 512 -0.41 20.94 5.36
C VAL A 512 0.02 21.26 6.77
N SER A 513 0.39 20.23 7.54
CA SER A 513 0.98 20.39 8.86
C SER A 513 2.47 20.09 8.79
N LEU A 514 3.31 20.95 9.38
CA LEU A 514 4.72 20.65 9.51
C LEU A 514 4.90 19.48 10.48
N THR A 515 5.77 18.54 10.14
CA THR A 515 6.17 17.48 11.10
C THR A 515 7.02 18.11 12.21
N GLY A 516 7.22 17.41 13.33
CA GLY A 516 8.13 17.89 14.38
C GLY A 516 9.54 18.15 13.83
N GLU A 517 9.97 17.27 12.94
CA GLU A 517 11.26 17.35 12.28
C GLU A 517 11.30 18.45 11.20
N GLY A 518 10.23 18.62 10.43
CA GLY A 518 10.11 19.74 9.48
C GLY A 518 10.15 21.10 10.17
N ARG A 519 9.52 21.24 11.35
CA ARG A 519 9.63 22.46 12.17
C ARG A 519 11.07 22.70 12.62
N ARG A 520 11.78 21.65 13.03
CA ARG A 520 13.19 21.72 13.46
C ARG A 520 14.09 22.13 12.31
N ILE A 521 13.98 21.45 11.17
CA ILE A 521 14.80 21.67 9.98
C ILE A 521 14.59 23.07 9.39
N LEU A 522 13.34 23.54 9.33
CA LEU A 522 13.01 24.84 8.74
C LEU A 522 13.09 26.00 9.73
N GLY A 523 13.31 25.73 11.03
CA GLY A 523 13.27 26.75 12.07
C GLY A 523 11.89 27.40 12.23
N LEU A 524 10.82 26.62 12.06
CA LEU A 524 9.41 27.06 12.08
C LEU A 524 8.65 26.45 13.26
N ALA A 525 9.20 26.59 14.48
CA ALA A 525 8.66 25.94 15.69
C ALA A 525 7.19 26.30 15.99
N ASP A 526 6.77 27.53 15.69
CA ASP A 526 5.44 28.05 16.03
C ASP A 526 4.41 27.85 14.90
N LEU A 527 4.82 27.29 13.76
CA LEU A 527 3.97 27.11 12.59
C LEU A 527 3.47 25.66 12.52
N SER A 528 2.24 25.44 12.99
CA SER A 528 1.64 24.11 13.01
C SER A 528 1.11 23.69 11.64
N SER A 529 0.43 24.60 10.95
CA SER A 529 -0.30 24.32 9.72
C SER A 529 -0.30 25.49 8.73
N LEU A 530 -0.35 25.18 7.44
CA LEU A 530 -0.19 26.12 6.34
C LEU A 530 -1.19 25.81 5.24
N ARG A 531 -1.82 26.84 4.67
CA ARG A 531 -2.66 26.69 3.48
C ARG A 531 -1.81 26.84 2.23
N LEU A 532 -1.79 25.81 1.40
CA LEU A 532 -1.03 25.76 0.14
C LEU A 532 -1.97 25.37 -1.01
N ARG A 533 -1.58 25.73 -2.24
CA ARG A 533 -2.30 25.30 -3.44
C ARG A 533 -1.85 23.91 -3.84
N TYR A 534 -2.75 22.95 -3.97
CA TYR A 534 -2.47 21.63 -4.56
C TYR A 534 -2.99 21.59 -5.99
N ALA A 535 -2.24 20.98 -6.90
CA ALA A 535 -2.65 20.77 -8.28
C ALA A 535 -2.01 19.51 -8.86
N ASN A 536 -2.66 18.35 -8.64
CA ASN A 536 -2.20 17.05 -9.14
C ASN A 536 -0.75 16.68 -8.78
N GLY A 537 -0.25 17.16 -7.64
CA GLY A 537 1.10 16.85 -7.16
C GLY A 537 1.24 15.41 -6.65
N PRO A 538 2.47 14.87 -6.59
CA PRO A 538 2.72 13.50 -6.13
C PRO A 538 2.33 13.30 -4.66
N LEU A 539 1.76 12.16 -4.29
CA LEU A 539 1.67 11.77 -2.88
C LEU A 539 2.97 11.07 -2.51
N LEU A 540 3.87 11.70 -1.78
CA LEU A 540 5.22 11.16 -1.63
C LEU A 540 5.32 10.25 -0.39
N VAL A 541 5.96 9.09 -0.55
CA VAL A 541 6.33 8.17 0.52
C VAL A 541 7.86 7.98 0.56
N SER A 542 8.43 7.67 1.72
CA SER A 542 9.87 7.42 1.84
C SER A 542 10.27 6.17 1.05
N TRP A 543 11.45 6.21 0.41
CA TRP A 543 12.17 5.03 -0.04
C TRP A 543 12.96 4.48 1.15
N VAL A 544 12.27 3.75 2.02
CA VAL A 544 12.90 2.71 2.82
C VAL A 544 12.72 1.39 2.06
N PRO A 545 13.66 0.43 2.13
CA PRO A 545 13.52 -0.86 1.43
C PRO A 545 12.15 -1.52 1.67
N GLU A 546 11.55 -1.33 2.84
CA GLU A 546 10.20 -1.80 3.15
C GLU A 546 9.09 -1.08 2.37
N ALA A 547 9.27 0.19 2.03
CA ALA A 547 8.32 1.00 1.23
C ALA A 547 8.54 0.82 -0.28
N TYR A 548 9.77 0.56 -0.72
CA TYR A 548 10.06 0.16 -2.10
C TYR A 548 9.38 -1.17 -2.46
N ASN A 549 9.32 -2.12 -1.53
CA ASN A 549 8.56 -3.37 -1.70
C ASN A 549 7.06 -3.15 -1.91
N ASN A 550 6.53 -1.99 -1.49
CA ASN A 550 5.14 -1.58 -1.68
C ASN A 550 4.91 -0.67 -2.90
N TYR A 551 5.97 -0.27 -3.62
CA TYR A 551 5.89 0.56 -4.82
C TYR A 551 5.95 -0.32 -6.08
N GLN A 552 4.98 -0.14 -6.99
CA GLN A 552 4.86 -0.89 -8.24
C GLN A 552 5.37 -0.04 -9.42
N PRO A 553 6.52 -0.38 -10.02
CA PRO A 553 6.80 0.11 -11.35
C PRO A 553 6.30 -0.84 -12.43
N GLY A 554 5.52 -0.27 -13.35
CA GLY A 554 5.30 -0.85 -14.67
C GLY A 554 6.60 -0.87 -15.47
N ARG A 555 6.88 -2.04 -16.03
CA ARG A 555 7.82 -2.41 -17.10
C ARG A 555 8.59 -1.28 -17.84
N MET A 556 9.88 -1.51 -18.08
CA MET A 556 10.61 -1.05 -19.27
C MET A 556 11.22 -2.24 -20.02
N PRO A 557 11.32 -2.18 -21.36
CA PRO A 557 11.89 -3.24 -22.20
C PRO A 557 13.43 -3.17 -22.24
N ASP A 558 14.09 -4.34 -22.30
CA ASP A 558 15.54 -4.52 -22.21
C ASP A 558 16.37 -3.94 -23.37
N SER A 559 15.78 -3.36 -24.41
CA SER A 559 16.50 -3.19 -25.69
C SER A 559 16.85 -1.76 -26.11
N ALA A 560 16.80 -0.76 -25.21
CA ALA A 560 17.19 0.61 -25.58
C ALA A 560 17.66 1.52 -24.43
N MET A 561 18.20 1.00 -23.33
CA MET A 561 18.95 1.86 -22.43
C MET A 561 20.36 2.05 -22.98
N ASP A 562 20.66 3.30 -23.36
CA ASP A 562 22.04 3.81 -23.30
C ASP A 562 22.63 3.31 -21.97
N PRO A 563 23.84 2.72 -21.95
CA PRO A 563 24.48 2.29 -20.72
C PRO A 563 24.40 3.46 -19.73
N MET A 564 23.62 3.27 -18.66
CA MET A 564 23.55 4.23 -17.58
C MET A 564 24.97 4.35 -17.04
N ASP A 565 25.67 5.43 -17.38
CA ASP A 565 26.91 5.79 -16.72
C ASP A 565 26.60 5.97 -15.23
N ASP A 566 27.04 4.99 -14.46
CA ASP A 566 26.81 4.75 -13.04
C ASP A 566 27.31 5.90 -12.17
N VAL A 567 26.47 6.91 -11.97
CA VAL A 567 26.52 7.72 -10.75
C VAL A 567 25.22 7.49 -10.00
N LEU A 568 25.04 6.27 -9.51
CA LEU A 568 24.08 6.01 -8.45
C LEU A 568 24.58 6.77 -7.21
N ILE A 569 23.87 7.82 -6.82
CA ILE A 569 24.16 8.50 -5.56
C ILE A 569 23.85 7.51 -4.44
N PRO A 570 24.85 7.09 -3.62
CA PRO A 570 24.61 6.12 -2.57
C PRO A 570 23.58 6.70 -1.59
N CYS A 571 22.39 6.11 -1.57
CA CYS A 571 21.32 6.47 -0.63
C CYS A 571 21.65 5.93 0.76
N ALA A 572 22.64 6.53 1.42
CA ALA A 572 23.01 6.17 2.79
C ALA A 572 22.07 6.79 3.84
N SER A 573 21.34 7.85 3.48
CA SER A 573 20.44 8.58 4.38
C SER A 573 18.97 8.42 3.98
N VAL A 574 18.12 8.18 4.99
CA VAL A 574 16.66 8.12 4.83
C VAL A 574 16.13 9.56 4.67
N PRO A 575 15.26 9.82 3.70
CA PRO A 575 14.66 11.14 3.59
C PRO A 575 13.71 11.40 4.74
N THR A 576 13.65 12.66 5.11
CA THR A 576 12.93 13.16 6.27
C THR A 576 11.64 13.85 5.82
N PRO A 577 10.46 13.45 6.32
CA PRO A 577 9.21 14.10 5.96
C PRO A 577 9.15 15.48 6.62
N VAL A 578 8.94 16.53 5.83
CA VAL A 578 8.93 17.92 6.30
C VAL A 578 7.51 18.41 6.59
N ALA A 579 6.56 18.05 5.73
CA ALA A 579 5.15 18.41 5.87
C ALA A 579 4.26 17.24 5.46
N VAL A 580 3.07 17.17 6.07
CA VAL A 580 2.03 16.17 5.77
C VAL A 580 0.71 16.85 5.43
N PHE A 581 -0.07 16.25 4.53
CA PHE A 581 -1.44 16.69 4.25
C PHE A 581 -2.33 16.46 5.47
N SER A 582 -2.96 17.51 5.99
CA SER A 582 -3.76 17.43 7.21
C SER A 582 -5.24 17.74 6.99
N ASP A 583 -5.56 18.70 6.11
CA ASP A 583 -6.95 19.05 5.79
C ASP A 583 -7.11 19.52 4.33
N CYS A 584 -8.31 19.45 3.79
CA CYS A 584 -8.65 19.97 2.46
C CYS A 584 -9.92 20.80 2.55
N HIS A 585 -9.85 21.99 1.95
CA HIS A 585 -10.93 22.96 1.96
C HIS A 585 -11.64 23.05 0.61
N ASP A 586 -11.34 22.13 -0.32
CA ASP A 586 -11.83 22.15 -1.69
C ASP A 586 -12.33 20.78 -2.14
N ASP A 587 -13.64 20.70 -2.37
CA ASP A 587 -14.32 19.46 -2.77
C ASP A 587 -13.94 18.99 -4.19
N ARG A 588 -13.21 19.82 -4.97
CA ARG A 588 -12.70 19.46 -6.30
C ARG A 588 -11.45 18.57 -6.24
N ILE A 589 -10.95 18.26 -5.05
CA ILE A 589 -9.86 17.31 -4.87
C ILE A 589 -10.45 15.91 -4.65
N GLU A 590 -10.48 15.14 -5.73
CA GLU A 590 -10.92 13.74 -5.69
C GLU A 590 -9.94 12.89 -4.86
N GLY A 591 -10.49 12.01 -4.04
CA GLY A 591 -9.69 11.10 -3.22
C GLY A 591 -9.00 11.77 -2.03
N TRP A 592 -9.38 12.98 -1.60
CA TRP A 592 -8.81 13.65 -0.43
C TRP A 592 -8.66 12.77 0.83
N PRO A 593 -9.64 11.94 1.24
CA PRO A 593 -9.47 11.04 2.38
C PRO A 593 -8.24 10.13 2.25
N SER A 594 -7.83 9.80 1.03
CA SER A 594 -6.62 9.03 0.76
C SER A 594 -5.33 9.87 0.82
N MET A 595 -5.39 11.19 0.65
CA MET A 595 -4.22 12.08 0.73
C MET A 595 -3.83 12.40 2.18
N LYS A 596 -4.81 12.48 3.09
CA LYS A 596 -4.58 12.82 4.49
C LYS A 596 -3.54 11.89 5.13
N GLY A 597 -2.56 12.47 5.83
CA GLY A 597 -1.44 11.74 6.45
C GLY A 597 -0.28 11.44 5.51
N HIS A 598 -0.41 11.59 4.20
CA HIS A 598 0.74 11.50 3.29
C HIS A 598 1.65 12.71 3.44
N ALA A 599 2.94 12.49 3.20
CA ALA A 599 3.90 13.59 3.19
C ALA A 599 3.70 14.46 1.94
N ALA A 600 3.43 15.74 2.20
CA ALA A 600 3.35 16.80 1.20
C ALA A 600 4.75 17.30 0.81
N ALA A 601 5.76 17.09 1.65
CA ALA A 601 7.13 17.47 1.39
C ALA A 601 8.14 16.51 2.03
N TRP A 602 9.24 16.22 1.32
CA TRP A 602 10.38 15.46 1.87
C TRP A 602 11.67 16.23 1.66
N ALA A 603 12.52 16.23 2.69
CA ALA A 603 13.89 16.68 2.66
C ALA A 603 14.83 15.48 2.62
N TRP A 604 15.91 15.58 1.87
CA TRP A 604 16.95 14.57 1.82
C TRP A 604 18.32 15.24 1.79
N GLN A 605 19.25 14.73 2.58
CA GLN A 605 20.62 15.22 2.62
C GLN A 605 21.55 14.02 2.67
N SER A 606 22.50 13.96 1.76
CA SER A 606 23.60 13.00 1.84
C SER A 606 24.74 13.61 2.64
N PRO A 607 25.40 12.87 3.54
CA PRO A 607 26.64 13.34 4.17
C PRO A 607 27.78 13.59 3.17
N GLN A 608 27.72 12.94 2.00
CA GLN A 608 28.76 12.95 0.96
C GLN A 608 28.31 13.69 -0.30
N SER A 609 27.09 14.23 -0.33
CA SER A 609 26.50 14.91 -1.49
C SER A 609 25.65 16.09 -1.01
N GLY A 610 24.96 16.77 -1.92
CA GLY A 610 24.17 17.94 -1.58
C GLY A 610 22.81 17.62 -0.96
N ARG A 611 21.93 18.63 -0.96
CA ARG A 611 20.59 18.55 -0.38
C ARG A 611 19.54 18.49 -1.48
N ALA A 612 18.46 17.75 -1.24
CA ALA A 612 17.35 17.72 -2.17
C ALA A 612 16.03 17.82 -1.42
N MET A 613 15.07 18.52 -2.02
CA MET A 613 13.74 18.65 -1.46
C MET A 613 12.68 18.50 -2.55
N VAL A 614 11.61 17.79 -2.20
CA VAL A 614 10.48 17.55 -3.09
C VAL A 614 9.20 18.00 -2.42
N LEU A 615 8.41 18.83 -3.10
CA LEU A 615 7.13 19.36 -2.64
C LEU A 615 6.01 18.98 -3.60
N SER A 616 4.94 18.42 -3.05
CA SER A 616 3.72 18.12 -3.78
C SER A 616 2.84 19.36 -4.03
N PRO A 617 2.48 20.15 -3.00
CA PRO A 617 1.74 21.39 -3.19
C PRO A 617 2.66 22.53 -3.68
N HIS A 618 2.02 23.58 -4.17
CA HIS A 618 2.59 24.78 -4.74
C HIS A 618 2.55 25.96 -3.75
N PRO A 619 3.59 26.14 -2.90
CA PRO A 619 3.69 27.33 -2.06
C PRO A 619 3.78 28.62 -2.87
N GLU A 620 4.24 28.53 -4.12
CA GLU A 620 4.39 29.64 -5.05
C GLU A 620 3.07 30.17 -5.63
N TYR A 621 1.98 29.40 -5.56
CA TYR A 621 0.67 29.88 -6.03
C TYR A 621 -0.22 30.41 -4.90
N ALA A 622 -0.01 29.98 -3.65
CA ALA A 622 -0.84 30.43 -2.54
C ALA A 622 -0.62 31.91 -2.20
N GLN A 623 0.59 32.42 -2.43
CA GLN A 623 0.98 33.83 -2.25
C GLN A 623 0.64 34.43 -0.86
N THR A 624 0.35 33.60 0.15
CA THR A 624 0.13 34.05 1.53
C THR A 624 1.47 34.31 2.21
N GLU A 625 1.46 35.12 3.29
CA GLU A 625 2.66 35.41 4.08
C GLU A 625 3.35 34.10 4.52
N GLU A 626 2.57 33.13 4.96
CA GLU A 626 3.07 31.86 5.47
C GLU A 626 3.56 30.94 4.35
N SER A 627 2.96 30.96 3.16
CA SER A 627 3.45 30.17 2.02
C SER A 627 4.77 30.72 1.49
N ARG A 628 4.94 32.05 1.46
CA ARG A 628 6.21 32.71 1.12
C ARG A 628 7.28 32.39 2.16
N LEU A 629 6.94 32.50 3.44
CA LEU A 629 7.85 32.17 4.54
C LEU A 629 8.30 30.71 4.46
N LEU A 630 7.37 29.77 4.25
CA LEU A 630 7.70 28.36 4.04
C LEU A 630 8.71 28.24 2.90
N PHE A 631 8.37 28.73 1.71
CA PHE A 631 9.21 28.61 0.53
C PHE A 631 10.63 29.15 0.75
N ARG A 632 10.74 30.32 1.38
CA ARG A 632 12.02 30.94 1.71
C ARG A 632 12.84 30.11 2.70
N ARG A 633 12.20 29.49 3.70
CA ARG A 633 12.88 28.56 4.61
C ARG A 633 13.33 27.27 3.90
N LEU A 634 12.56 26.77 2.93
CA LEU A 634 13.00 25.65 2.09
C LEU A 634 14.26 26.02 1.30
N LEU A 635 14.28 27.22 0.68
CA LEU A 635 15.45 27.72 -0.04
C LEU A 635 16.66 27.91 0.87
N LEU A 636 16.47 28.51 2.05
CA LEU A 636 17.54 28.69 3.04
C LEU A 636 18.11 27.34 3.48
N TRP A 637 17.26 26.34 3.71
CA TRP A 637 17.73 24.99 4.00
C TRP A 637 18.45 24.35 2.80
N CYS A 638 18.03 24.62 1.55
CA CYS A 638 18.76 24.09 0.40
C CYS A 638 20.17 24.69 0.29
N VAL A 639 20.39 25.96 0.64
CA VAL A 639 21.70 26.59 0.48
C VAL A 639 22.71 26.25 1.57
N GLY A 640 22.28 25.87 2.78
CA GLY A 640 23.23 25.70 3.88
C GLY A 640 22.59 25.63 5.23
#